data_AF-A0A5B2UB64-F1
#
_entry.id   AF-A0A5B2UB64-F1
#
_cell.length_a   1.000
_cell.length_b   1.000
_cell.length_c   1.000
_cell.angle_alpha   90.00
_cell.angle_beta   90.00
_cell.angle_gamma   90.00
#
_symmetry.space_group_name_H-M   'P 1'
#
loop_
_entity.id
_entity.type
_entity.pdbx_description
1 polymer ?
#
loop_
_entity_poly.entity_id
_entity_poly.type
_entity_poly.pdbx_seq_one_letter_code
_entity_poly.pdbx_strand_id
1 'polypeptide(L)'
;MKRRDFLKQCSATVPGLILMNALPSYMRGMLADGNLLQQQSLFEIFRDPANHYRPFVRWWWNGNKIEKAELARELRILKDAGIGGVEINPISFPLRTDDMNKPGVEWLSDEWIELLKFTLEEAKSLDMTCDLLVGTGFPIGGEFLEGEERSQIVVSAVKKLKGPLKTEFSLFDLLKEADPAITNPYSGRTMEILEVKLVPDPLNHIDEVINLSDQIKNGVIKVSVPKGDYAVYGLVKVQGFMSVIQGTPGGMGPVLNHYDTAAVKKYLNRMSDTIQQKIGPLAPKIRSFFIDSLETEGTNWSSDMMSEFKKRRGYDLYPYLPFVLFKIGSMGNTTGANILYPVKMGAEFKKMTDRMRYDFELTKAEIFEERFVHTFAQWCKDNKVKSRAQAYGRGYFPLEGSFELDIPECETWLKYGIGEDISEEKFMQYPWHLGRGNTMINKLVSSAAHLKDKKLVSSEELTNTDMVFNEALEILKIAGDQSTISGVTHPIFHGFNYSPPEAAFPGWITYGGYFNEKNTMWPYFKHYTDYRARLSAVLQQATMFADIALLAPFADQWSEYGAQNEPFPTIVSPVYQALIWESIHQNGNACDYISERVINDSDIKKGFLTYGKRKYHTLFLIEVHSLDTATAAKLHEFVDNGGRIFCIEAVPDRSTGWNNYQKRDLEVQGWIRKMQTYPDRFILLNKPAADFLGWYKAVQEKYSIQPYVKIRTPKTFITQVRYQADEAELFLFNNSSSKHSASLDITFDKNVIKHKQAWLWDAVTGNRFKLELPGGCLQINLGPADSKLIVFDRNKKGNVWKENSVTGNNSKEINGKWNVEFRNYDGAVIKEELDQLTDLKELSAYAHFAGTIIYRNIFQVTDNKTVHHLNLGSVYGICEVRINGIDAGTKWFGRRIYPIDGLLRDGINEIEIKVVTVMVNYMKTLKDNVVAQYWTNLKRKDQPLQSMGLVGPVTIY
;
A
#
# COMPACT_ATOMS: atom_id res chain seq x y z
N MET A 1 42.18 -11.82 -56.50
CA MET A 1 43.08 -12.72 -55.74
C MET A 1 42.36 -13.25 -54.50
N LYS A 2 42.65 -14.50 -54.14
CA LYS A 2 41.74 -15.42 -53.43
C LYS A 2 41.80 -15.35 -51.91
N ARG A 3 40.64 -15.65 -51.33
CA ARG A 3 40.32 -16.12 -49.98
C ARG A 3 40.97 -17.51 -49.74
N ARG A 4 41.86 -17.63 -48.75
CA ARG A 4 42.43 -18.83 -48.10
C ARG A 4 43.94 -18.61 -47.91
N ASP A 5 44.37 -18.41 -46.66
CA ASP A 5 45.60 -18.99 -46.08
C ASP A 5 46.01 -18.37 -44.73
N PHE A 6 45.38 -17.30 -44.26
CA PHE A 6 45.77 -16.68 -42.97
C PHE A 6 45.08 -17.27 -41.71
N LEU A 7 44.39 -18.41 -41.82
CA LEU A 7 43.67 -19.02 -40.68
C LEU A 7 44.03 -20.49 -40.38
N LYS A 8 45.22 -20.95 -40.77
CA LYS A 8 45.67 -22.29 -40.33
C LYS A 8 47.13 -22.30 -39.95
N GLN A 9 47.37 -22.68 -38.69
CA GLN A 9 48.64 -23.06 -38.07
C GLN A 9 49.32 -22.01 -37.17
N CYS A 10 48.65 -21.74 -36.05
CA CYS A 10 49.07 -22.05 -34.69
C CYS A 10 50.45 -21.66 -34.14
N SER A 11 50.36 -21.18 -32.89
CA SER A 11 51.20 -21.39 -31.69
C SER A 11 52.07 -20.17 -31.31
N ALA A 12 51.61 -19.29 -30.41
CA ALA A 12 51.41 -19.43 -28.96
C ALA A 12 52.70 -19.15 -28.15
N THR A 13 52.47 -18.32 -27.12
CA THR A 13 53.19 -18.11 -25.86
C THR A 13 54.39 -17.14 -25.76
N VAL A 14 54.24 -16.27 -24.74
CA VAL A 14 55.25 -15.49 -23.98
C VAL A 14 55.61 -14.11 -24.56
N PRO A 15 54.86 -13.05 -24.16
CA PRO A 15 55.34 -12.26 -23.01
C PRO A 15 54.23 -11.76 -22.06
N GLY A 16 53.07 -12.44 -21.97
CA GLY A 16 52.00 -12.08 -21.02
C GLY A 16 52.13 -12.66 -19.60
N LEU A 17 53.00 -13.66 -19.40
CA LEU A 17 53.09 -14.42 -18.14
C LEU A 17 54.07 -13.83 -17.10
N ILE A 18 54.99 -12.96 -17.51
CA ILE A 18 56.01 -12.42 -16.60
C ILE A 18 55.46 -11.26 -15.74
N LEU A 19 54.38 -10.59 -16.17
CA LEU A 19 53.73 -9.51 -15.41
C LEU A 19 52.67 -9.99 -14.40
N MET A 20 52.06 -11.16 -14.59
CA MET A 20 51.05 -11.68 -13.64
C MET A 20 51.65 -12.12 -12.30
N ASN A 21 52.91 -12.57 -12.30
CA ASN A 21 53.58 -13.00 -11.06
C ASN A 21 54.08 -11.85 -10.18
N ALA A 22 54.07 -10.61 -10.70
CA ALA A 22 54.43 -9.41 -9.95
C ALA A 22 53.23 -8.73 -9.26
N LEU A 23 52.00 -9.17 -9.53
CA LEU A 23 50.79 -8.62 -8.91
C LEU A 23 50.51 -9.28 -7.56
N PRO A 24 50.13 -8.50 -6.52
CA PRO A 24 49.66 -9.02 -5.24
C PRO A 24 48.51 -10.02 -5.41
N SER A 25 48.39 -11.00 -4.51
CA SER A 25 47.39 -12.07 -4.57
C SER A 25 45.94 -11.57 -4.71
N TYR A 26 45.61 -10.42 -4.12
CA TYR A 26 44.29 -9.81 -4.23
C TYR A 26 43.97 -9.27 -5.64
N MET A 27 44.95 -8.74 -6.38
CA MET A 27 44.74 -8.32 -7.78
C MET A 27 44.66 -9.50 -8.74
N ARG A 28 45.33 -10.61 -8.41
CA ARG A 28 45.20 -11.86 -9.18
C ARG A 28 43.82 -12.50 -9.02
N GLY A 29 43.21 -12.39 -7.84
CA GLY A 29 41.79 -12.73 -7.64
C GLY A 29 40.87 -11.87 -8.51
N MET A 30 41.08 -10.54 -8.52
CA MET A 30 40.25 -9.63 -9.33
C MET A 30 40.38 -9.81 -10.86
N LEU A 31 41.51 -10.31 -11.35
CA LEU A 31 41.72 -10.56 -12.79
C LEU A 31 41.36 -11.98 -13.22
N ALA A 32 41.40 -12.96 -12.31
CA ALA A 32 40.89 -14.31 -12.54
C ALA A 32 39.35 -14.36 -12.48
N ASP A 33 38.73 -13.48 -11.68
CA ASP A 33 37.29 -13.20 -11.68
C ASP A 33 36.88 -12.25 -12.80
N GLY A 34 37.59 -12.30 -13.94
CA GLY A 34 37.30 -11.57 -15.17
C GLY A 34 36.01 -12.00 -15.87
N ASN A 35 34.92 -12.15 -15.13
CA ASN A 35 33.62 -11.73 -15.62
C ASN A 35 33.63 -10.19 -15.59
N LEU A 36 34.00 -9.59 -16.72
CA LEU A 36 33.25 -8.42 -17.19
C LEU A 36 31.78 -8.82 -17.06
N LEU A 37 31.12 -8.42 -15.98
CA LEU A 37 29.68 -8.60 -15.80
C LEU A 37 29.04 -7.98 -17.03
N GLN A 38 28.66 -8.82 -17.98
CA GLN A 38 27.79 -8.43 -19.07
C GLN A 38 26.51 -7.99 -18.38
N GLN A 39 26.35 -6.68 -18.21
CA GLN A 39 25.20 -6.11 -17.52
C GLN A 39 23.96 -6.70 -18.20
N GLN A 40 23.20 -7.51 -17.45
CA GLN A 40 22.02 -8.16 -18.00
C GLN A 40 21.12 -7.10 -18.60
N SER A 41 20.66 -7.35 -19.81
CA SER A 41 19.71 -6.44 -20.46
C SER A 41 18.41 -6.38 -19.65
N LEU A 42 17.70 -5.26 -19.75
CA LEU A 42 16.42 -5.06 -19.06
C LEU A 42 15.42 -6.21 -19.34
N PHE A 43 15.45 -6.77 -20.56
CA PHE A 43 14.60 -7.89 -20.92
C PHE A 43 15.05 -9.22 -20.27
N GLU A 44 16.34 -9.44 -20.07
CA GLU A 44 16.84 -10.63 -19.35
C GLU A 44 16.40 -10.59 -17.88
N ILE A 45 16.52 -9.43 -17.23
CA ILE A 45 16.02 -9.19 -15.87
C ILE A 45 14.50 -9.41 -15.78
N PHE A 46 13.75 -8.93 -16.76
CA PHE A 46 12.30 -9.14 -16.82
C PHE A 46 11.92 -10.62 -17.04
N ARG A 47 12.62 -11.31 -17.94
CA ARG A 47 12.28 -12.70 -18.31
C ARG A 47 12.54 -13.66 -17.15
N ASP A 48 13.68 -13.51 -16.50
CA ASP A 48 14.16 -14.37 -15.41
C ASP A 48 14.60 -13.54 -14.20
N PRO A 49 13.63 -13.04 -13.41
CA PRO A 49 13.92 -12.16 -12.29
C PRO A 49 14.62 -12.91 -11.15
N ALA A 50 15.72 -12.34 -10.65
CA ALA A 50 16.40 -12.81 -9.45
C ALA A 50 15.48 -12.76 -8.21
N ASN A 51 15.79 -13.57 -7.19
CA ASN A 51 14.90 -13.73 -6.03
C ASN A 51 14.60 -12.44 -5.27
N HIS A 52 15.55 -11.51 -5.19
CA HIS A 52 15.33 -10.24 -4.49
C HIS A 52 14.31 -9.32 -5.18
N TYR A 53 13.93 -9.58 -6.44
CA TYR A 53 12.82 -8.90 -7.13
C TYR A 53 11.47 -9.59 -6.93
N ARG A 54 11.47 -10.86 -6.47
CA ARG A 54 10.22 -11.61 -6.26
C ARG A 54 9.46 -11.03 -5.07
N PRO A 55 8.12 -11.21 -5.04
CA PRO A 55 7.31 -10.86 -3.86
C PRO A 55 7.87 -11.50 -2.60
N PHE A 56 7.78 -10.79 -1.49
CA PHE A 56 8.02 -11.37 -0.17
C PHE A 56 6.68 -11.67 0.51
N VAL A 57 6.72 -12.35 1.64
CA VAL A 57 5.55 -12.50 2.53
C VAL A 57 5.84 -11.89 3.89
N ARG A 58 4.84 -11.27 4.51
CA ARG A 58 4.85 -11.03 5.95
C ARG A 58 4.58 -12.37 6.64
N TRP A 59 5.59 -12.91 7.31
CA TRP A 59 5.56 -14.25 7.89
C TRP A 59 5.30 -14.15 9.40
N TRP A 60 4.06 -14.49 9.77
CA TRP A 60 3.57 -14.37 11.14
C TRP A 60 4.08 -15.51 12.01
N TRP A 61 5.00 -15.20 12.92
CA TRP A 61 5.44 -16.13 13.96
C TRP A 61 4.44 -16.11 15.13
N ASN A 62 3.33 -16.83 14.91
CA ASN A 62 2.16 -16.85 15.80
C ASN A 62 2.51 -17.29 17.23
N GLY A 63 2.35 -16.36 18.18
CA GLY A 63 2.70 -16.53 19.59
C GLY A 63 4.17 -16.87 19.86
N ASN A 64 5.06 -16.70 18.88
CA ASN A 64 6.40 -17.32 18.86
C ASN A 64 6.40 -18.83 19.19
N LYS A 65 5.32 -19.55 18.87
CA LYS A 65 5.22 -21.01 19.05
C LYS A 65 5.82 -21.71 17.83
N ILE A 66 7.14 -21.57 17.67
CA ILE A 66 7.86 -21.92 16.44
C ILE A 66 8.92 -23.01 16.67
N GLU A 67 9.16 -23.83 15.63
CA GLU A 67 10.10 -24.95 15.69
C GLU A 67 10.99 -24.99 14.43
N LYS A 68 12.27 -25.35 14.58
CA LYS A 68 13.25 -25.37 13.46
C LYS A 68 12.77 -26.18 12.25
N ALA A 69 12.21 -27.37 12.48
CA ALA A 69 11.77 -28.24 11.40
C ALA A 69 10.69 -27.57 10.53
N GLU A 70 9.76 -26.87 11.19
CA GLU A 70 8.66 -26.21 10.50
C GLU A 70 9.08 -24.91 9.84
N LEU A 71 9.93 -24.11 10.50
CA LEU A 71 10.54 -22.92 9.89
C LEU A 71 11.24 -23.27 8.56
N ALA A 72 11.96 -24.39 8.52
CA ALA A 72 12.60 -24.86 7.29
C ALA A 72 11.61 -25.41 6.24
N ARG A 73 10.52 -26.05 6.68
CA ARG A 73 9.48 -26.55 5.77
C ARG A 73 8.74 -25.39 5.08
N GLU A 74 8.29 -24.40 5.85
CA GLU A 74 7.56 -23.25 5.32
C GLU A 74 8.42 -22.40 4.39
N LEU A 75 9.71 -22.19 4.70
CA LEU A 75 10.64 -21.52 3.79
C LEU A 75 10.76 -22.24 2.43
N ARG A 76 10.81 -23.58 2.41
CA ARG A 76 10.84 -24.35 1.16
C ARG A 76 9.53 -24.26 0.38
N ILE A 77 8.40 -24.32 1.08
CA ILE A 77 7.06 -24.16 0.45
C ILE A 77 6.91 -22.77 -0.17
N LEU A 78 7.35 -21.73 0.53
CA LEU A 78 7.38 -20.36 0.03
C LEU A 78 8.30 -20.24 -1.20
N LYS A 79 9.50 -20.84 -1.13
CA LYS A 79 10.45 -20.87 -2.24
C LYS A 79 9.83 -21.52 -3.49
N ASP A 80 9.19 -22.68 -3.33
CA ASP A 80 8.55 -23.41 -4.42
C ASP A 80 7.37 -22.62 -5.03
N ALA A 81 6.66 -21.85 -4.20
CA ALA A 81 5.61 -20.93 -4.62
C ALA A 81 6.14 -19.64 -5.30
N GLY A 82 7.45 -19.49 -5.44
CA GLY A 82 8.09 -18.36 -6.12
C GLY A 82 8.24 -17.10 -5.27
N ILE A 83 8.22 -17.23 -3.94
CA ILE A 83 8.50 -16.15 -2.99
C ILE A 83 10.03 -15.95 -2.87
N GLY A 84 10.45 -14.68 -2.90
CA GLY A 84 11.87 -14.30 -2.87
C GLY A 84 12.44 -14.04 -1.49
N GLY A 85 11.58 -13.89 -0.49
CA GLY A 85 11.98 -13.49 0.85
C GLY A 85 10.82 -13.45 1.83
N VAL A 86 11.18 -13.28 3.09
CA VAL A 86 10.24 -13.22 4.22
C VAL A 86 10.53 -12.00 5.07
N GLU A 87 9.48 -11.35 5.55
CA GLU A 87 9.55 -10.47 6.71
C GLU A 87 9.17 -11.27 7.94
N ILE A 88 10.14 -11.51 8.82
CA ILE A 88 9.92 -12.23 10.08
C ILE A 88 9.18 -11.29 11.05
N ASN A 89 7.96 -11.67 11.43
CA ASN A 89 7.07 -10.83 12.21
C ASN A 89 6.51 -11.60 13.43
N PRO A 90 7.14 -11.46 14.62
CA PRO A 90 6.62 -11.99 15.87
C PRO A 90 5.30 -11.32 16.26
N ILE A 91 4.25 -12.13 16.40
CA ILE A 91 2.89 -11.65 16.70
C ILE A 91 2.21 -12.53 17.73
N SER A 92 1.18 -12.04 18.42
CA SER A 92 0.37 -12.80 19.36
C SER A 92 -0.23 -14.07 18.73
N PHE A 93 -0.63 -15.03 19.56
CA PHE A 93 -1.27 -16.24 19.07
C PHE A 93 -2.73 -15.98 18.67
N PRO A 94 -3.25 -16.59 17.58
CA PRO A 94 -4.64 -16.41 17.16
C PRO A 94 -5.65 -16.83 18.25
N LEU A 95 -6.61 -15.94 18.55
CA LEU A 95 -7.56 -16.12 19.67
C LEU A 95 -8.53 -17.32 19.58
N ARG A 96 -8.73 -17.88 18.38
CA ARG A 96 -9.81 -18.85 18.09
C ARG A 96 -9.28 -20.20 17.63
N THR A 97 -8.05 -20.49 18.00
CA THR A 97 -7.29 -21.62 17.48
C THR A 97 -6.69 -22.39 18.65
N ASP A 98 -6.64 -23.72 18.52
CA ASP A 98 -5.92 -24.57 19.46
C ASP A 98 -4.40 -24.39 19.25
N ASP A 99 -3.69 -23.97 20.30
CA ASP A 99 -2.24 -23.80 20.29
C ASP A 99 -1.49 -25.11 20.51
N MET A 100 -2.23 -26.21 20.71
CA MET A 100 -1.71 -27.56 20.87
C MET A 100 -0.78 -27.70 22.08
N ASN A 101 -0.93 -26.80 23.07
CA ASN A 101 -0.04 -26.64 24.21
C ASN A 101 1.45 -26.41 23.83
N LYS A 102 1.74 -25.94 22.61
CA LYS A 102 3.11 -25.62 22.20
C LYS A 102 3.59 -24.38 22.99
N PRO A 103 4.77 -24.39 23.61
CA PRO A 103 5.27 -23.22 24.35
C PRO A 103 5.63 -22.09 23.39
N GLY A 104 5.38 -20.85 23.79
CA GLY A 104 5.87 -19.67 23.07
C GLY A 104 7.28 -19.30 23.53
N VAL A 105 8.14 -18.90 22.60
CA VAL A 105 9.51 -18.49 22.91
C VAL A 105 9.57 -16.98 23.15
N GLU A 106 10.21 -16.58 24.25
CA GLU A 106 10.36 -15.17 24.61
C GLU A 106 11.26 -14.43 23.60
N TRP A 107 10.78 -13.30 23.08
CA TRP A 107 11.51 -12.46 22.14
C TRP A 107 12.83 -11.97 22.73
N LEU A 108 13.90 -12.04 21.93
CA LEU A 108 15.30 -11.77 22.32
C LEU A 108 15.91 -12.71 23.38
N SER A 109 15.23 -13.78 23.79
CA SER A 109 15.88 -14.86 24.54
C SER A 109 16.94 -15.58 23.70
N ASP A 110 17.85 -16.29 24.36
CA ASP A 110 18.87 -17.12 23.70
C ASP A 110 18.24 -18.14 22.74
N GLU A 111 17.12 -18.75 23.14
CA GLU A 111 16.38 -19.71 22.31
C GLU A 111 15.79 -19.04 21.07
N TRP A 112 15.17 -17.87 21.21
CA TRP A 112 14.60 -17.13 20.08
C TRP A 112 15.69 -16.71 19.09
N ILE A 113 16.85 -16.28 19.57
CA ILE A 113 17.97 -15.87 18.71
C ILE A 113 18.57 -17.07 17.98
N GLU A 114 18.63 -18.26 18.59
CA GLU A 114 19.04 -19.48 17.89
C GLU A 114 18.05 -19.90 16.80
N LEU A 115 16.74 -19.69 17.00
CA LEU A 115 15.71 -19.89 15.99
C LEU A 115 15.80 -18.86 14.85
N LEU A 116 16.03 -17.59 15.18
CA LEU A 116 16.30 -16.54 14.19
C LEU A 116 17.55 -16.88 13.38
N LYS A 117 18.65 -17.23 14.02
CA LYS A 117 19.91 -17.61 13.35
C LYS A 117 19.69 -18.75 12.38
N PHE A 118 19.04 -19.83 12.84
CA PHE A 118 18.68 -20.97 11.99
C PHE A 118 17.86 -20.52 10.77
N THR A 119 16.85 -19.68 10.99
CA THR A 119 15.98 -19.16 9.92
C THR A 119 16.77 -18.36 8.89
N LEU A 120 17.66 -17.47 9.33
CA LEU A 120 18.49 -16.65 8.44
C LEU A 120 19.46 -17.53 7.62
N GLU A 121 20.01 -18.59 8.23
CA GLU A 121 20.90 -19.54 7.55
C GLU A 121 20.13 -20.40 6.53
N GLU A 122 18.94 -20.90 6.88
CA GLU A 122 18.09 -21.68 5.99
C GLU A 122 17.60 -20.83 4.81
N ALA A 123 17.10 -19.62 5.06
CA ALA A 123 16.67 -18.69 4.01
C ALA A 123 17.82 -18.37 3.05
N LYS A 124 19.03 -18.12 3.58
CA LYS A 124 20.23 -17.91 2.76
C LYS A 124 20.55 -19.14 1.89
N SER A 125 20.39 -20.35 2.41
CA SER A 125 20.61 -21.58 1.63
C SER A 125 19.64 -21.74 0.45
N LEU A 126 18.46 -21.11 0.54
CA LEU A 126 17.43 -21.07 -0.48
C LEU A 126 17.51 -19.83 -1.38
N ASP A 127 18.55 -18.99 -1.23
CA ASP A 127 18.68 -17.69 -1.88
C ASP A 127 17.45 -16.79 -1.62
N MET A 128 16.92 -16.84 -0.39
CA MET A 128 15.81 -16.00 0.07
C MET A 128 16.34 -14.86 0.93
N THR A 129 15.71 -13.70 0.80
CA THR A 129 16.03 -12.52 1.60
C THR A 129 15.20 -12.47 2.88
N CYS A 130 15.79 -12.01 3.99
CA CYS A 130 15.06 -11.79 5.23
C CYS A 130 15.02 -10.31 5.62
N ASP A 131 13.82 -9.83 5.92
CA ASP A 131 13.58 -8.61 6.69
C ASP A 131 13.13 -9.01 8.10
N LEU A 132 13.33 -8.13 9.08
CA LEU A 132 12.95 -8.38 10.47
C LEU A 132 12.15 -7.21 11.06
N LEU A 133 11.02 -7.49 11.69
CA LEU A 133 10.27 -6.50 12.45
C LEU A 133 11.12 -5.97 13.63
N VAL A 134 11.07 -4.67 13.90
CA VAL A 134 11.56 -4.10 15.15
C VAL A 134 10.54 -4.35 16.26
N GLY A 135 10.90 -5.15 17.27
CA GLY A 135 9.96 -5.49 18.33
C GLY A 135 9.06 -6.68 17.97
N THR A 136 7.83 -6.62 18.47
CA THR A 136 6.80 -7.65 18.29
C THR A 136 5.45 -6.94 18.21
N GLY A 137 4.54 -7.36 17.34
CA GLY A 137 3.29 -6.62 17.13
C GLY A 137 3.53 -5.14 16.77
N PHE A 138 2.61 -4.25 17.15
CA PHE A 138 2.68 -2.83 16.80
C PHE A 138 1.84 -1.94 17.74
N PRO A 139 2.13 -0.64 17.88
CA PRO A 139 3.43 -0.02 17.64
C PRO A 139 4.51 -0.61 18.57
N ILE A 140 5.77 -0.27 18.33
CA ILE A 140 6.89 -0.86 19.07
C ILE A 140 6.84 -0.52 20.58
N GLY A 141 7.19 -1.50 21.41
CA GLY A 141 7.16 -1.37 22.87
C GLY A 141 7.65 -2.63 23.58
N GLY A 142 7.47 -2.68 24.89
CA GLY A 142 7.89 -3.80 25.73
C GLY A 142 7.84 -3.49 27.23
N GLU A 143 7.66 -4.53 28.04
CA GLU A 143 7.50 -4.47 29.50
C GLU A 143 8.70 -3.89 30.24
N PHE A 144 9.88 -3.93 29.61
CA PHE A 144 11.13 -3.37 30.12
C PHE A 144 11.23 -1.85 30.01
N LEU A 145 10.26 -1.16 29.39
CA LEU A 145 10.25 0.30 29.31
C LEU A 145 9.90 0.90 30.67
N GLU A 146 10.61 1.95 31.07
CA GLU A 146 10.45 2.60 32.38
C GLU A 146 10.14 4.10 32.26
N GLY A 147 9.33 4.63 33.17
CA GLY A 147 9.12 6.08 33.30
C GLY A 147 8.77 6.78 31.98
N GLU A 148 9.56 7.79 31.61
CA GLU A 148 9.41 8.64 30.42
C GLU A 148 9.67 7.89 29.08
N GLU A 149 10.22 6.67 29.13
CA GLU A 149 10.41 5.82 27.95
C GLU A 149 9.08 5.27 27.41
N ARG A 150 7.99 5.43 28.16
CA ARG A 150 6.64 4.99 27.79
C ARG A 150 5.87 6.13 27.14
N SER A 151 5.04 5.81 26.14
CA SER A 151 4.24 6.80 25.41
C SER A 151 3.36 7.66 26.33
N GLN A 152 3.19 8.92 25.95
CA GLN A 152 2.45 9.91 26.75
C GLN A 152 1.37 10.61 25.92
N ILE A 153 0.25 10.87 26.57
CA ILE A 153 -0.85 11.63 25.98
C ILE A 153 -1.37 12.64 26.99
N VAL A 154 -1.71 13.84 26.52
CA VAL A 154 -2.48 14.83 27.26
C VAL A 154 -3.87 14.94 26.64
N VAL A 155 -4.88 14.84 27.48
CA VAL A 155 -6.30 14.79 27.14
C VAL A 155 -7.09 15.77 27.99
N SER A 156 -8.29 16.14 27.53
CA SER A 156 -9.20 17.03 28.25
C SER A 156 -10.40 16.27 28.80
N ALA A 157 -10.57 16.30 30.12
CA ALA A 157 -11.80 15.93 30.81
C ALA A 157 -12.78 17.10 30.79
N VAL A 158 -14.06 16.87 30.49
CA VAL A 158 -15.03 17.97 30.48
C VAL A 158 -16.36 17.60 31.13
N LYS A 159 -16.75 18.39 32.14
CA LYS A 159 -18.02 18.23 32.87
C LYS A 159 -18.87 19.49 32.73
N LYS A 160 -20.00 19.39 32.02
CA LYS A 160 -20.97 20.50 31.88
C LYS A 160 -21.77 20.72 33.15
N LEU A 161 -22.01 21.99 33.46
CA LEU A 161 -22.68 22.47 34.66
C LEU A 161 -23.61 23.63 34.31
N LYS A 162 -24.63 23.84 35.15
CA LYS A 162 -25.52 25.00 35.05
C LYS A 162 -25.60 25.67 36.40
N GLY A 163 -25.29 26.96 36.44
CA GLY A 163 -25.33 27.75 37.65
C GLY A 163 -26.57 28.64 37.76
N PRO A 164 -26.73 29.35 38.90
CA PRO A 164 -25.77 29.42 40.01
C PRO A 164 -25.71 28.11 40.80
N LEU A 165 -24.51 27.59 41.03
CA LEU A 165 -24.30 26.31 41.70
C LEU A 165 -23.04 26.36 42.56
N LYS A 166 -23.14 26.04 43.85
CA LYS A 166 -21.99 25.72 44.70
C LYS A 166 -21.90 24.21 44.82
N THR A 167 -20.80 23.63 44.38
CA THR A 167 -20.63 22.18 44.33
C THR A 167 -19.17 21.79 44.55
N GLU A 168 -18.94 20.49 44.66
CA GLU A 168 -17.66 19.88 44.95
C GLU A 168 -17.41 18.75 43.95
N PHE A 169 -16.21 18.69 43.38
CA PHE A 169 -15.79 17.68 42.42
C PHE A 169 -14.60 16.91 42.94
N SER A 170 -14.67 15.58 42.83
CA SER A 170 -13.48 14.75 43.00
C SER A 170 -12.60 14.87 41.76
N LEU A 171 -11.28 14.95 41.95
CA LEU A 171 -10.33 14.80 40.85
C LEU A 171 -10.50 13.44 40.15
N PHE A 172 -10.92 12.41 40.88
CA PHE A 172 -11.19 11.09 40.31
C PHE A 172 -12.27 11.13 39.21
N ASP A 173 -13.31 11.95 39.37
CA ASP A 173 -14.35 12.10 38.34
C ASP A 173 -13.77 12.69 37.06
N LEU A 174 -12.87 13.66 37.18
CA LEU A 174 -12.19 14.26 36.03
C LEU A 174 -11.23 13.26 35.37
N LEU A 175 -10.45 12.52 36.15
CA LEU A 175 -9.56 11.48 35.63
C LEU A 175 -10.34 10.40 34.86
N LYS A 176 -11.48 9.97 35.39
CA LYS A 176 -12.35 8.99 34.74
C LYS A 176 -12.92 9.51 33.42
N GLU A 177 -13.33 10.78 33.36
CA GLU A 177 -13.80 11.41 32.12
C GLU A 177 -12.66 11.63 31.11
N ALA A 178 -11.41 11.80 31.59
CA ALA A 178 -10.24 11.99 30.75
C ALA A 178 -9.74 10.69 30.09
N ASP A 179 -10.01 9.53 30.69
CA ASP A 179 -9.43 8.25 30.29
C ASP A 179 -9.71 7.95 28.80
N PRO A 180 -8.69 7.96 27.92
CA PRO A 180 -8.89 7.83 26.49
C PRO A 180 -9.38 6.43 26.10
N ALA A 181 -10.20 6.36 25.04
CA ALA A 181 -10.70 5.10 24.51
C ALA A 181 -9.62 4.37 23.70
N ILE A 182 -8.70 3.70 24.39
CA ILE A 182 -7.58 2.96 23.79
C ILE A 182 -7.98 1.52 23.47
N THR A 183 -7.53 1.01 22.34
CA THR A 183 -7.84 -0.35 21.85
C THR A 183 -7.20 -1.41 22.73
N ASN A 184 -5.92 -1.22 23.08
CA ASN A 184 -5.22 -2.08 24.03
C ASN A 184 -4.61 -1.25 25.18
N PRO A 185 -5.39 -0.86 26.20
CA PRO A 185 -4.90 0.00 27.27
C PRO A 185 -3.87 -0.71 28.15
N TYR A 186 -2.80 -0.02 28.55
CA TYR A 186 -1.86 -0.56 29.54
C TYR A 186 -2.43 -0.38 30.96
N SER A 187 -2.39 -1.45 31.75
CA SER A 187 -2.92 -1.47 33.11
C SER A 187 -2.07 -0.68 34.11
N GLY A 188 -0.77 -0.53 33.84
CA GLY A 188 0.17 0.25 34.65
C GLY A 188 0.21 1.74 34.29
N ARG A 189 -0.81 2.27 33.59
CA ARG A 189 -0.87 3.68 33.21
C ARG A 189 -1.04 4.57 34.46
N THR A 190 -0.37 5.72 34.45
CA THR A 190 -0.51 6.74 35.52
C THR A 190 -1.13 8.00 34.96
N MET A 191 -1.96 8.67 35.76
CA MET A 191 -2.62 9.91 35.37
C MET A 191 -2.26 11.06 36.31
N GLU A 192 -2.01 12.23 35.73
CA GLU A 192 -1.66 13.47 36.43
C GLU A 192 -2.56 14.60 35.93
N ILE A 193 -3.21 15.32 36.85
CA ILE A 193 -3.96 16.54 36.51
C ILE A 193 -2.95 17.69 36.39
N LEU A 194 -2.84 18.24 35.19
CA LEU A 194 -1.97 19.37 34.88
C LEU A 194 -2.64 20.71 35.20
N GLU A 195 -3.95 20.81 34.95
CA GLU A 195 -4.71 22.05 35.17
C GLU A 195 -6.20 21.74 35.32
N VAL A 196 -6.93 22.54 36.11
CA VAL A 196 -8.39 22.56 36.11
C VAL A 196 -8.91 23.98 35.88
N LYS A 197 -9.90 24.11 35.00
CA LYS A 197 -10.47 25.39 34.55
C LYS A 197 -11.99 25.37 34.63
N LEU A 198 -12.62 26.48 35.00
CA LEU A 198 -14.04 26.75 34.81
C LEU A 198 -14.22 27.63 33.57
N VAL A 199 -15.05 27.18 32.64
CA VAL A 199 -15.19 27.75 31.30
C VAL A 199 -16.66 28.04 31.01
N PRO A 200 -17.05 29.25 30.53
CA PRO A 200 -18.41 29.50 30.09
C PRO A 200 -18.77 28.73 28.80
N ASP A 201 -20.07 28.41 28.62
CA ASP A 201 -20.61 27.84 27.38
C ASP A 201 -21.71 28.78 26.82
N PRO A 202 -21.42 29.62 25.79
CA PRO A 202 -20.24 29.61 24.93
C PRO A 202 -19.01 30.36 25.49
N LEU A 203 -17.82 29.97 25.01
CA LEU A 203 -16.54 30.67 25.25
C LEU A 203 -16.21 31.61 24.08
N ASN A 204 -16.01 32.90 24.35
CA ASN A 204 -15.66 33.90 23.32
C ASN A 204 -14.23 34.45 23.48
N HIS A 205 -13.74 34.59 24.71
CA HIS A 205 -12.39 35.07 25.01
C HIS A 205 -11.74 34.27 26.13
N ILE A 206 -10.42 34.13 26.07
CA ILE A 206 -9.65 33.36 27.06
C ILE A 206 -9.73 33.96 28.47
N ASP A 207 -9.92 35.28 28.58
CA ASP A 207 -10.02 36.01 29.85
C ASP A 207 -11.30 35.66 30.63
N GLU A 208 -12.27 34.98 29.99
CA GLU A 208 -13.47 34.47 30.66
C GLU A 208 -13.21 33.14 31.41
N VAL A 209 -12.04 32.52 31.20
CA VAL A 209 -11.68 31.24 31.81
C VAL A 209 -11.08 31.45 33.20
N ILE A 210 -11.63 30.75 34.19
CA ILE A 210 -11.19 30.83 35.58
C ILE A 210 -10.33 29.61 35.91
N ASN A 211 -9.07 29.82 36.32
CA ASN A 211 -8.21 28.74 36.79
C ASN A 211 -8.66 28.28 38.19
N LEU A 212 -8.89 26.98 38.34
CA LEU A 212 -9.30 26.32 39.58
C LEU A 212 -8.20 25.45 40.20
N SER A 213 -7.03 25.36 39.58
CA SER A 213 -5.95 24.44 39.98
C SER A 213 -5.47 24.69 41.41
N ASP A 214 -5.34 25.95 41.82
CA ASP A 214 -4.94 26.33 43.19
C ASP A 214 -6.01 26.01 44.26
N GLN A 215 -7.22 25.63 43.83
CA GLN A 215 -8.34 25.27 44.71
C GLN A 215 -8.41 23.77 45.00
N ILE A 216 -7.50 22.98 44.41
CA ILE A 216 -7.39 21.54 44.66
C ILE A 216 -6.89 21.31 46.09
N LYS A 217 -7.71 20.66 46.92
CA LYS A 217 -7.34 20.24 48.29
C LYS A 217 -7.76 18.81 48.53
N ASN A 218 -6.83 17.96 48.96
CA ASN A 218 -7.08 16.53 49.25
C ASN A 218 -7.82 15.78 48.13
N GLY A 219 -7.47 16.05 46.87
CA GLY A 219 -8.07 15.37 45.71
C GLY A 219 -9.48 15.88 45.34
N VAL A 220 -9.86 17.06 45.81
CA VAL A 220 -11.19 17.64 45.61
C VAL A 220 -11.10 19.13 45.25
N ILE A 221 -12.06 19.61 44.45
CA ILE A 221 -12.20 21.02 44.06
C ILE A 221 -13.59 21.52 44.45
N LYS A 222 -13.64 22.62 45.20
CA LYS A 222 -14.89 23.33 45.49
C LYS A 222 -15.11 24.42 44.45
N VAL A 223 -16.22 24.38 43.73
CA VAL A 223 -16.50 25.28 42.61
C VAL A 223 -17.77 26.07 42.89
N SER A 224 -17.69 27.39 42.73
CA SER A 224 -18.85 28.29 42.69
C SER A 224 -19.11 28.70 41.24
N VAL A 225 -20.08 28.04 40.61
CA VAL A 225 -20.49 28.30 39.23
C VAL A 225 -21.42 29.51 39.20
N PRO A 226 -21.11 30.59 38.46
CA PRO A 226 -22.01 31.73 38.28
C PRO A 226 -23.29 31.36 37.54
N LYS A 227 -24.26 32.28 37.47
CA LYS A 227 -25.48 32.08 36.66
C LYS A 227 -25.10 31.89 35.17
N GLY A 228 -25.58 30.82 34.55
CA GLY A 228 -25.31 30.49 33.15
C GLY A 228 -24.91 29.02 32.95
N ASP A 229 -24.61 28.66 31.70
CA ASP A 229 -24.06 27.35 31.35
C ASP A 229 -22.53 27.42 31.37
N TYR A 230 -21.90 26.45 32.01
CA TYR A 230 -20.44 26.37 32.21
C TYR A 230 -19.96 24.94 32.02
N ALA A 231 -18.65 24.75 31.93
CA ALA A 231 -18.01 23.46 32.01
C ALA A 231 -16.74 23.54 32.87
N VAL A 232 -16.48 22.48 33.63
CA VAL A 232 -15.17 22.26 34.25
C VAL A 232 -14.33 21.44 33.29
N TYR A 233 -13.18 21.99 32.90
CA TYR A 233 -12.16 21.32 32.11
C TYR A 233 -11.04 20.84 33.02
N GLY A 234 -10.63 19.57 32.90
CA GLY A 234 -9.41 19.04 33.50
C GLY A 234 -8.43 18.67 32.39
N LEU A 235 -7.25 19.27 32.38
CA LEU A 235 -6.16 18.84 31.52
C LEU A 235 -5.40 17.72 32.22
N VAL A 236 -5.33 16.54 31.61
CA VAL A 236 -4.79 15.33 32.23
C VAL A 236 -3.70 14.73 31.35
N LYS A 237 -2.51 14.52 31.92
CA LYS A 237 -1.45 13.71 31.33
C LYS A 237 -1.65 12.26 31.72
N VAL A 238 -1.62 11.35 30.74
CA VAL A 238 -1.63 9.91 30.93
C VAL A 238 -0.32 9.34 30.39
N GLN A 239 0.43 8.66 31.24
CA GLN A 239 1.74 8.09 30.90
C GLN A 239 1.65 6.56 30.83
N GLY A 240 2.27 5.99 29.80
CA GLY A 240 2.15 4.57 29.46
C GLY A 240 0.69 4.18 29.26
N PHE A 241 -0.06 4.95 28.46
CA PHE A 241 -1.51 4.81 28.37
C PHE A 241 -1.97 3.60 27.53
N MET A 242 -1.10 3.10 26.66
CA MET A 242 -1.40 2.00 25.75
C MET A 242 -0.31 0.91 25.79
N SER A 243 -0.72 -0.32 25.47
CA SER A 243 0.16 -1.48 25.30
C SER A 243 0.34 -1.81 23.83
N VAL A 244 1.46 -2.47 23.50
CA VAL A 244 1.70 -3.07 22.19
C VAL A 244 0.51 -3.96 21.79
N ILE A 245 -0.07 -3.69 20.63
CA ILE A 245 -1.14 -4.50 20.04
C ILE A 245 -0.51 -5.76 19.45
N GLN A 246 -1.12 -6.92 19.74
CA GLN A 246 -0.65 -8.22 19.29
C GLN A 246 0.81 -8.54 19.69
N GLY A 247 1.29 -8.00 20.81
CA GLY A 247 2.61 -8.34 21.35
C GLY A 247 2.73 -9.83 21.72
N THR A 248 3.95 -10.36 21.67
CA THR A 248 4.29 -11.74 22.04
C THR A 248 5.25 -11.71 23.25
N PRO A 249 5.46 -12.82 24.01
CA PRO A 249 6.32 -12.81 25.19
C PRO A 249 7.67 -12.13 24.98
N GLY A 250 8.12 -11.29 25.92
CA GLY A 250 9.32 -10.45 25.83
C GLY A 250 9.14 -9.11 25.10
N GLY A 251 8.09 -8.98 24.28
CA GLY A 251 7.72 -7.74 23.59
C GLY A 251 6.33 -7.19 23.94
N MET A 252 5.59 -7.87 24.83
CA MET A 252 4.36 -7.33 25.44
C MET A 252 4.69 -6.18 26.39
N GLY A 253 3.76 -5.25 26.60
CA GLY A 253 3.91 -4.16 27.57
C GLY A 253 3.57 -2.79 26.99
N PRO A 254 3.95 -1.69 27.66
CA PRO A 254 3.63 -0.33 27.21
C PRO A 254 4.33 -0.01 25.88
N VAL A 255 3.73 0.90 25.11
CA VAL A 255 4.31 1.42 23.87
C VAL A 255 5.44 2.41 24.17
N LEU A 256 6.48 2.41 23.33
CA LEU A 256 7.63 3.31 23.39
C LEU A 256 7.22 4.79 23.22
N ASN A 257 7.89 5.68 23.93
CA ASN A 257 7.81 7.11 23.68
C ASN A 257 8.58 7.49 22.40
N HIS A 258 7.85 7.62 21.29
CA HIS A 258 8.42 8.01 19.99
C HIS A 258 8.88 9.48 19.96
N TYR A 259 8.49 10.30 20.94
CA TYR A 259 8.90 11.70 21.07
C TYR A 259 10.17 11.86 21.93
N ASP A 260 10.86 10.77 22.28
CA ASP A 260 12.10 10.78 23.06
C ASP A 260 13.22 10.02 22.32
N THR A 261 14.20 10.76 21.79
CA THR A 261 15.34 10.19 21.05
C THR A 261 16.18 9.23 21.89
N ALA A 262 16.33 9.48 23.19
CA ALA A 262 17.13 8.62 24.06
C ALA A 262 16.42 7.29 24.30
N ALA A 263 15.10 7.33 24.56
CA ALA A 263 14.27 6.13 24.67
C ALA A 263 14.29 5.30 23.38
N VAL A 264 14.11 5.96 22.22
CA VAL A 264 14.16 5.29 20.90
C VAL A 264 15.50 4.61 20.67
N LYS A 265 16.62 5.31 20.89
CA LYS A 265 17.97 4.72 20.73
C LYS A 265 18.21 3.55 21.68
N LYS A 266 17.79 3.68 22.95
CA LYS A 266 17.93 2.62 23.95
C LYS A 266 17.17 1.35 23.52
N TYR A 267 15.93 1.50 23.05
CA TYR A 267 15.13 0.39 22.55
C TYR A 267 15.79 -0.31 21.34
N LEU A 268 16.14 0.48 20.32
CA LEU A 268 16.74 -0.05 19.10
C LEU A 268 18.08 -0.73 19.37
N ASN A 269 18.95 -0.13 20.18
CA ASN A 269 20.24 -0.71 20.56
C ASN A 269 20.08 -1.96 21.40
N ARG A 270 19.12 -2.02 22.33
CA ARG A 270 18.82 -3.27 23.07
C ARG A 270 18.56 -4.42 22.10
N MET A 271 17.76 -4.19 21.06
CA MET A 271 17.48 -5.22 20.06
C MET A 271 18.74 -5.60 19.26
N SER A 272 19.42 -4.63 18.63
CA SER A 272 20.60 -4.94 17.79
C SER A 272 21.71 -5.57 18.58
N ASP A 273 22.01 -5.06 19.78
CA ASP A 273 23.15 -5.51 20.57
C ASP A 273 22.93 -6.94 21.07
N THR A 274 21.71 -7.26 21.52
CA THR A 274 21.36 -8.61 21.98
C THR A 274 21.49 -9.63 20.86
N ILE A 275 20.98 -9.31 19.66
CA ILE A 275 21.09 -10.19 18.48
C ILE A 275 22.57 -10.34 18.05
N GLN A 276 23.29 -9.22 17.91
CA GLN A 276 24.66 -9.21 17.39
C GLN A 276 25.66 -9.93 18.30
N GLN A 277 25.46 -9.89 19.62
CA GLN A 277 26.29 -10.63 20.58
C GLN A 277 26.31 -12.14 20.30
N LYS A 278 25.22 -12.70 19.75
CA LYS A 278 25.07 -14.14 19.50
C LYS A 278 25.36 -14.51 18.06
N ILE A 279 24.90 -13.71 17.09
CA ILE A 279 24.97 -14.07 15.66
C ILE A 279 26.01 -13.25 14.88
N GLY A 280 26.69 -12.29 15.50
CA GLY A 280 27.58 -11.35 14.82
C GLY A 280 26.81 -10.27 14.04
N PRO A 281 27.46 -9.58 13.08
CA PRO A 281 26.84 -8.46 12.36
C PRO A 281 25.51 -8.81 11.67
N LEU A 282 24.57 -7.87 11.72
CA LEU A 282 23.22 -8.02 11.15
C LEU A 282 23.26 -8.07 9.61
N ALA A 283 24.02 -7.17 8.99
CA ALA A 283 24.26 -7.20 7.55
C ALA A 283 25.34 -8.24 7.19
N PRO A 284 25.20 -8.96 6.06
CA PRO A 284 24.11 -8.92 5.10
C PRO A 284 22.97 -9.92 5.39
N LYS A 285 22.93 -10.54 6.58
CA LYS A 285 21.95 -11.61 6.91
C LYS A 285 20.52 -11.08 6.93
N ILE A 286 20.34 -9.84 7.39
CA ILE A 286 19.07 -9.12 7.36
C ILE A 286 19.20 -8.00 6.34
N ARG A 287 18.26 -7.90 5.40
CA ARG A 287 18.21 -6.82 4.40
C ARG A 287 17.73 -5.52 5.03
N SER A 288 16.59 -5.56 5.71
CA SER A 288 16.02 -4.39 6.39
C SER A 288 15.39 -4.71 7.73
N PHE A 289 15.37 -3.70 8.60
CA PHE A 289 14.41 -3.66 9.69
C PHE A 289 13.13 -2.98 9.26
N PHE A 290 12.00 -3.50 9.75
CA PHE A 290 10.68 -3.00 9.44
C PHE A 290 10.02 -2.38 10.67
N ILE A 291 9.40 -1.20 10.48
CA ILE A 291 8.43 -0.60 11.40
C ILE A 291 7.05 -0.68 10.74
N ASP A 292 6.15 -1.43 11.37
CA ASP A 292 4.75 -1.56 10.97
C ASP A 292 3.96 -0.27 11.20
N SER A 293 2.67 -0.27 10.86
CA SER A 293 1.78 0.89 10.98
C SER A 293 1.85 1.55 12.36
N LEU A 294 1.94 2.88 12.35
CA LEU A 294 2.12 3.70 13.55
C LEU A 294 0.77 3.97 14.24
N GLU A 295 0.17 2.93 14.81
CA GLU A 295 -1.07 2.99 15.61
C GLU A 295 -0.86 3.62 17.00
N THR A 296 -0.28 4.81 17.08
CA THR A 296 0.09 5.46 18.36
C THR A 296 -1.10 6.03 19.16
N GLU A 297 -2.33 5.67 18.78
CA GLU A 297 -3.65 5.95 19.40
C GLU A 297 -3.80 7.33 20.08
N GLY A 298 -3.24 8.39 19.48
CA GLY A 298 -3.38 9.77 19.92
C GLY A 298 -2.21 10.34 20.74
N THR A 299 -1.08 9.63 20.84
CA THR A 299 0.15 10.13 21.48
C THR A 299 0.46 11.56 21.02
N ASN A 300 0.58 12.49 21.95
CA ASN A 300 0.73 13.92 21.67
C ASN A 300 1.64 14.66 22.65
N TRP A 301 2.39 13.95 23.49
CA TRP A 301 3.13 14.56 24.58
C TRP A 301 4.53 13.97 24.79
N SER A 302 5.41 14.84 25.31
CA SER A 302 6.70 14.53 25.91
C SER A 302 6.98 15.63 26.95
N SER A 303 7.89 15.39 27.88
CA SER A 303 8.20 16.32 28.99
C SER A 303 8.58 17.73 28.53
N ASP A 304 9.15 17.87 27.33
CA ASP A 304 9.60 19.14 26.75
C ASP A 304 8.66 19.71 25.67
N MET A 305 7.50 19.09 25.42
CA MET A 305 6.58 19.42 24.31
C MET A 305 6.21 20.91 24.25
N MET A 306 5.87 21.53 25.38
CA MET A 306 5.52 22.96 25.41
C MET A 306 6.71 23.89 25.18
N SER A 307 7.91 23.47 25.60
CA SER A 307 9.12 24.24 25.36
C SER A 307 9.51 24.21 23.87
N GLU A 308 9.41 23.04 23.23
CA GLU A 308 9.62 22.87 21.80
C GLU A 308 8.56 23.61 20.98
N PHE A 309 7.28 23.56 21.39
CA PHE A 309 6.23 24.35 20.77
C PHE A 309 6.58 25.84 20.77
N LYS A 310 6.90 26.40 21.95
CA LYS A 310 7.19 27.84 22.08
C LYS A 310 8.41 28.25 21.25
N LYS A 311 9.44 27.41 21.23
CA LYS A 311 10.65 27.60 20.42
C LYS A 311 10.35 27.63 18.91
N ARG A 312 9.46 26.74 18.44
CA ARG A 312 9.17 26.55 17.00
C ARG A 312 8.09 27.47 16.46
N ARG A 313 7.10 27.84 17.28
CA ARG A 313 5.90 28.60 16.86
C ARG A 313 5.92 30.05 17.37
N GLY A 314 6.72 30.34 18.40
CA GLY A 314 7.00 31.69 18.87
C GLY A 314 5.99 32.28 19.87
N TYR A 315 5.10 31.46 20.44
CA TYR A 315 4.13 31.88 21.45
C TYR A 315 3.83 30.73 22.43
N ASP A 316 3.19 31.06 23.56
CA ASP A 316 2.81 30.08 24.58
C ASP A 316 1.42 29.50 24.29
N LEU A 317 1.35 28.19 24.03
CA LEU A 317 0.10 27.47 23.78
C LEU A 317 -0.62 27.05 25.06
N TYR A 318 0.11 26.91 26.18
CA TYR A 318 -0.39 26.20 27.36
C TYR A 318 -1.74 26.73 27.88
N PRO A 319 -1.99 28.06 27.94
CA PRO A 319 -3.29 28.60 28.36
C PRO A 319 -4.47 28.13 27.48
N TYR A 320 -4.21 27.88 26.20
CA TYR A 320 -5.20 27.52 25.18
C TYR A 320 -5.29 26.01 24.94
N LEU A 321 -4.33 25.23 25.44
CA LEU A 321 -4.18 23.81 25.14
C LEU A 321 -5.48 22.99 25.31
N PRO A 322 -6.30 23.16 26.39
CA PRO A 322 -7.57 22.42 26.53
C PRO A 322 -8.60 22.68 25.42
N PHE A 323 -8.45 23.77 24.67
CA PHE A 323 -9.34 24.19 23.59
C PHE A 323 -8.76 23.90 22.19
N VAL A 324 -7.49 23.50 22.16
CA VAL A 324 -6.74 23.16 20.95
C VAL A 324 -6.71 21.65 20.75
N LEU A 325 -6.60 20.87 21.84
CA LEU A 325 -6.58 19.42 21.79
C LEU A 325 -7.90 18.83 21.24
N PHE A 326 -7.76 17.82 20.39
CA PHE A 326 -8.87 16.96 20.02
C PHE A 326 -9.24 16.02 21.18
N LYS A 327 -10.53 15.74 21.35
CA LYS A 327 -10.95 14.57 22.12
C LYS A 327 -10.58 13.31 21.32
N ILE A 328 -10.00 12.32 21.98
CA ILE A 328 -9.46 11.12 21.32
C ILE A 328 -10.43 9.95 21.48
N GLY A 329 -10.88 9.41 20.35
CA GLY A 329 -11.69 8.20 20.27
C GLY A 329 -10.83 6.95 20.01
N SER A 330 -11.52 5.81 19.84
CA SER A 330 -10.89 4.52 19.48
C SER A 330 -9.97 4.66 18.28
N MET A 331 -8.82 3.97 18.32
CA MET A 331 -7.78 4.00 17.28
C MET A 331 -7.21 5.42 17.04
N GLY A 332 -7.26 6.29 18.06
CA GLY A 332 -6.75 7.65 17.96
C GLY A 332 -7.65 8.60 17.16
N ASN A 333 -8.90 8.22 16.86
CA ASN A 333 -9.80 9.04 16.05
C ASN A 333 -10.03 10.43 16.67
N THR A 334 -9.89 11.48 15.86
CA THR A 334 -10.06 12.89 16.26
C THR A 334 -11.40 13.50 15.83
N THR A 335 -12.24 12.71 15.14
CA THR A 335 -13.55 13.13 14.62
C THR A 335 -14.60 12.04 14.81
N GLY A 336 -15.89 12.40 14.90
CA GLY A 336 -17.00 11.45 14.99
C GLY A 336 -18.16 11.96 15.85
N ALA A 337 -19.27 11.22 15.88
CA ALA A 337 -20.51 11.63 16.56
C ALA A 337 -20.34 11.95 18.06
N ASN A 338 -19.30 11.40 18.70
CA ASN A 338 -19.00 11.59 20.13
C ASN A 338 -17.72 12.42 20.37
N ILE A 339 -17.19 13.08 19.35
CA ILE A 339 -15.93 13.86 19.38
C ILE A 339 -16.22 15.31 18.99
N LEU A 340 -16.99 16.02 19.83
CA LEU A 340 -17.31 17.43 19.67
C LEU A 340 -16.61 18.27 20.74
N TYR A 341 -16.27 19.52 20.42
CA TYR A 341 -15.87 20.50 21.44
C TYR A 341 -17.01 20.65 22.44
N PRO A 342 -16.77 20.37 23.74
CA PRO A 342 -17.86 20.29 24.67
C PRO A 342 -18.49 21.65 24.96
N VAL A 343 -17.74 22.75 24.94
CA VAL A 343 -18.33 24.11 24.96
C VAL A 343 -18.39 24.69 23.56
N LYS A 344 -19.46 25.43 23.25
CA LYS A 344 -19.53 26.20 22.01
C LYS A 344 -18.46 27.30 22.06
N MET A 345 -17.79 27.52 20.94
CA MET A 345 -16.83 28.62 20.79
C MET A 345 -17.43 29.71 19.91
N GLY A 346 -17.23 30.97 20.29
CA GLY A 346 -17.48 32.11 19.41
C GLY A 346 -16.66 32.01 18.12
N ALA A 347 -17.16 32.57 17.02
CA ALA A 347 -16.55 32.41 15.70
C ALA A 347 -15.07 32.83 15.64
N GLU A 348 -14.72 33.96 16.25
CA GLU A 348 -13.34 34.46 16.27
C GLU A 348 -12.43 33.61 17.18
N PHE A 349 -12.93 33.16 18.33
CA PHE A 349 -12.18 32.24 19.20
C PHE A 349 -11.92 30.90 18.51
N LYS A 350 -12.90 30.37 17.78
CA LYS A 350 -12.75 29.15 17.00
C LYS A 350 -11.69 29.30 15.91
N LYS A 351 -11.73 30.40 15.13
CA LYS A 351 -10.69 30.67 14.11
C LYS A 351 -9.30 30.73 14.72
N MET A 352 -9.17 31.35 15.89
CA MET A 352 -7.91 31.38 16.64
C MET A 352 -7.46 29.97 17.04
N THR A 353 -8.32 29.19 17.69
CA THR A 353 -7.95 27.85 18.18
C THR A 353 -7.70 26.86 17.04
N ASP A 354 -8.41 26.95 15.91
CA ASP A 354 -8.15 26.12 14.72
C ASP A 354 -6.74 26.38 14.15
N ARG A 355 -6.31 27.65 14.09
CA ARG A 355 -4.93 28.02 13.69
C ARG A 355 -3.88 27.52 14.67
N MET A 356 -4.15 27.66 15.97
CA MET A 356 -3.27 27.11 17.01
C MET A 356 -3.19 25.58 16.98
N ARG A 357 -4.28 24.93 16.53
CA ARG A 357 -4.35 23.47 16.37
C ARG A 357 -3.46 22.98 15.25
N TYR A 358 -3.47 23.66 14.10
CA TYR A 358 -2.49 23.40 13.06
C TYR A 358 -1.05 23.52 13.60
N ASP A 359 -0.74 24.60 14.33
CA ASP A 359 0.60 24.79 14.89
C ASP A 359 1.00 23.66 15.86
N PHE A 360 0.05 23.10 16.61
CA PHE A 360 0.29 21.98 17.52
C PHE A 360 0.48 20.66 16.75
N GLU A 361 -0.37 20.34 15.78
CA GLU A 361 -0.21 19.17 14.91
C GLU A 361 1.11 19.21 14.14
N LEU A 362 1.50 20.37 13.61
CA LEU A 362 2.80 20.57 12.95
C LEU A 362 3.97 20.32 13.91
N THR A 363 3.89 20.85 15.14
CA THR A 363 4.93 20.65 16.16
C THR A 363 5.08 19.17 16.53
N LYS A 364 3.98 18.44 16.70
CA LYS A 364 4.02 17.00 16.96
C LYS A 364 4.69 16.24 15.82
N ALA A 365 4.28 16.52 14.58
CA ALA A 365 4.81 15.84 13.40
C ALA A 365 6.32 16.10 13.23
N GLU A 366 6.79 17.33 13.42
CA GLU A 366 8.22 17.68 13.35
C GLU A 366 9.05 16.99 14.45
N ILE A 367 8.54 16.93 15.69
CA ILE A 367 9.24 16.25 16.79
C ILE A 367 9.29 14.74 16.53
N PHE A 368 8.20 14.15 16.03
CA PHE A 368 8.15 12.73 15.69
C PHE A 368 9.11 12.39 14.54
N GLU A 369 9.16 13.22 13.48
CA GLU A 369 10.11 13.09 12.36
C GLU A 369 11.55 13.07 12.90
N GLU A 370 11.91 14.09 13.68
CA GLU A 370 13.25 14.29 14.22
C GLU A 370 13.67 13.17 15.19
N ARG A 371 12.79 12.80 16.12
CA ARG A 371 13.18 11.98 17.25
C ARG A 371 12.99 10.49 17.00
N PHE A 372 12.04 10.10 16.15
CA PHE A 372 11.80 8.72 15.80
C PHE A 372 12.29 8.37 14.40
N VAL A 373 11.76 9.00 13.35
CA VAL A 373 12.02 8.55 11.96
C VAL A 373 13.48 8.74 11.58
N HIS A 374 14.07 9.92 11.83
CA HIS A 374 15.49 10.16 11.59
C HIS A 374 16.38 9.23 12.43
N THR A 375 16.03 9.03 13.70
CA THR A 375 16.76 8.13 14.60
C THR A 375 16.73 6.69 14.10
N PHE A 376 15.58 6.18 13.66
CA PHE A 376 15.43 4.83 13.13
C PHE A 376 16.21 4.65 11.82
N ALA A 377 16.06 5.57 10.87
CA ALA A 377 16.80 5.52 9.61
C ALA A 377 18.32 5.55 9.84
N GLN A 378 18.79 6.41 10.75
CA GLN A 378 20.21 6.48 11.10
C GLN A 378 20.69 5.22 11.82
N TRP A 379 19.91 4.65 12.75
CA TRP A 379 20.26 3.39 13.43
C TRP A 379 20.38 2.22 12.45
N CYS A 380 19.49 2.12 11.46
CA CYS A 380 19.59 1.13 10.38
C CYS A 380 20.89 1.31 9.59
N LYS A 381 21.20 2.55 9.20
CA LYS A 381 22.44 2.89 8.48
C LYS A 381 23.70 2.53 9.28
N ASP A 382 23.72 2.81 10.58
CA ASP A 382 24.84 2.46 11.47
C ASP A 382 25.05 0.94 11.55
N ASN A 383 23.97 0.17 11.49
CA ASN A 383 23.99 -1.30 11.42
C ASN A 383 24.16 -1.87 10.00
N LYS A 384 24.31 -1.01 8.98
CA LYS A 384 24.47 -1.37 7.56
C LYS A 384 23.30 -2.18 6.99
N VAL A 385 22.11 -1.99 7.55
CA VAL A 385 20.84 -2.59 7.11
C VAL A 385 19.92 -1.48 6.59
N LYS A 386 18.98 -1.83 5.72
CA LYS A 386 18.03 -0.85 5.19
C LYS A 386 16.93 -0.53 6.20
N SER A 387 16.46 0.71 6.20
CA SER A 387 15.27 1.14 6.91
C SER A 387 14.02 0.93 6.05
N ARG A 388 13.05 0.17 6.55
CA ARG A 388 11.73 -0.01 5.92
C ARG A 388 10.63 0.36 6.91
N ALA A 389 9.64 1.15 6.50
CA ALA A 389 8.55 1.50 7.41
C ALA A 389 7.28 1.99 6.69
N GLN A 390 6.14 1.74 7.33
CA GLN A 390 4.87 2.43 7.07
C GLN A 390 4.85 3.78 7.81
N ALA A 391 5.70 4.71 7.37
CA ALA A 391 5.89 6.00 8.06
C ALA A 391 4.84 7.05 7.67
N TYR A 392 3.59 6.71 7.96
CA TYR A 392 2.40 7.55 7.89
C TYR A 392 1.51 7.23 9.09
N GLY A 393 0.34 7.88 9.19
CA GLY A 393 -0.61 7.66 10.28
C GLY A 393 -1.10 8.96 10.91
N ARG A 394 -1.91 8.83 11.96
CA ARG A 394 -2.45 9.98 12.69
C ARG A 394 -1.33 10.76 13.37
N GLY A 395 -1.36 12.08 13.24
CA GLY A 395 -0.38 13.00 13.85
C GLY A 395 0.97 13.07 13.15
N TYR A 396 1.11 12.53 11.92
CA TYR A 396 2.37 12.52 11.19
C TYR A 396 2.27 12.99 9.73
N PHE A 397 3.40 13.35 9.11
CA PHE A 397 3.46 13.84 7.74
C PHE A 397 3.15 12.76 6.69
N PRO A 398 2.35 13.06 5.65
CA PRO A 398 2.00 12.08 4.63
C PRO A 398 3.12 11.79 3.62
N LEU A 399 4.04 12.74 3.37
CA LEU A 399 5.12 12.59 2.39
C LEU A 399 6.49 12.52 3.06
N GLU A 400 6.81 13.50 3.90
CA GLU A 400 8.12 13.65 4.55
C GLU A 400 8.47 12.44 5.41
N GLY A 401 7.48 11.76 5.97
CA GLY A 401 7.69 10.52 6.71
C GLY A 401 8.41 9.43 5.92
N SER A 402 8.26 9.43 4.60
CA SER A 402 8.90 8.48 3.71
C SER A 402 10.23 8.98 3.12
N PHE A 403 10.68 10.20 3.41
CA PHE A 403 11.83 10.81 2.73
C PHE A 403 13.17 10.18 3.11
N GLU A 404 13.34 9.72 4.35
CA GLU A 404 14.62 9.18 4.81
C GLU A 404 14.73 7.66 4.78
N LEU A 405 13.60 6.96 4.72
CA LEU A 405 13.58 5.49 4.71
C LEU A 405 14.21 4.90 3.44
N ASP A 406 15.07 3.91 3.53
CA ASP A 406 15.62 3.25 2.35
C ASP A 406 14.53 2.57 1.50
N ILE A 407 13.50 2.04 2.16
CA ILE A 407 12.35 1.35 1.57
C ILE A 407 11.06 1.92 2.20
N PRO A 408 10.46 2.96 1.64
CA PRO A 408 9.15 3.40 2.10
C PRO A 408 8.08 2.35 1.75
N GLU A 409 7.18 2.08 2.69
CA GLU A 409 6.10 1.10 2.53
C GLU A 409 4.72 1.76 2.53
N CYS A 410 3.77 1.16 1.80
CA CYS A 410 2.33 1.48 1.81
C CYS A 410 1.47 0.21 2.02
N GLU A 411 0.15 0.30 1.81
CA GLU A 411 -0.80 -0.78 2.10
C GLU A 411 -1.86 -0.98 1.01
N THR A 412 -2.16 -2.24 0.67
CA THR A 412 -3.24 -2.65 -0.25
C THR A 412 -4.09 -3.72 0.40
N TRP A 413 -5.40 -3.59 0.29
CA TRP A 413 -6.36 -4.41 1.02
C TRP A 413 -7.38 -5.09 0.09
N LEU A 414 -7.72 -6.34 0.41
CA LEU A 414 -8.78 -7.09 -0.25
C LEU A 414 -10.11 -6.83 0.45
N LYS A 415 -10.97 -6.07 -0.23
CA LYS A 415 -12.29 -5.63 0.27
C LYS A 415 -13.34 -5.81 -0.83
N TYR A 416 -14.62 -5.75 -0.46
CA TYR A 416 -15.71 -5.93 -1.42
C TYR A 416 -15.71 -4.86 -2.52
N GLY A 417 -16.07 -5.27 -3.73
CA GLY A 417 -16.20 -4.40 -4.90
C GLY A 417 -14.95 -4.29 -5.77
N ILE A 418 -13.82 -4.92 -5.42
CA ILE A 418 -12.62 -4.92 -6.28
C ILE A 418 -12.98 -5.53 -7.64
N GLY A 419 -12.68 -4.80 -8.72
CA GLY A 419 -13.02 -5.23 -10.07
C GLY A 419 -14.45 -4.87 -10.52
N GLU A 420 -15.31 -4.42 -9.62
CA GLU A 420 -16.73 -4.18 -9.89
C GLU A 420 -17.03 -2.74 -10.33
N ASP A 421 -18.22 -2.57 -10.91
CA ASP A 421 -18.79 -1.26 -11.24
C ASP A 421 -19.21 -0.50 -9.99
N ILE A 422 -18.35 0.42 -9.56
CA ILE A 422 -18.61 1.36 -8.47
C ILE A 422 -18.77 2.76 -9.07
N SER A 423 -19.93 3.38 -8.87
CA SER A 423 -20.14 4.78 -9.26
C SER A 423 -19.28 5.71 -8.41
N GLU A 424 -18.89 6.86 -8.96
CA GLU A 424 -18.13 7.87 -8.22
C GLU A 424 -18.89 8.35 -6.97
N GLU A 425 -20.21 8.47 -7.03
CA GLU A 425 -21.07 8.78 -5.87
C GLU A 425 -20.88 7.76 -4.75
N LYS A 426 -20.93 6.46 -5.07
CA LYS A 426 -20.75 5.38 -4.09
C LYS A 426 -19.31 5.35 -3.58
N PHE A 427 -18.33 5.57 -4.45
CA PHE A 427 -16.93 5.67 -4.06
C PHE A 427 -16.70 6.80 -3.06
N MET A 428 -17.27 8.00 -3.31
CA MET A 428 -17.12 9.16 -2.42
C MET A 428 -17.76 8.99 -1.04
N GLN A 429 -18.60 7.98 -0.82
CA GLN A 429 -19.07 7.60 0.53
C GLN A 429 -17.98 6.86 1.33
N TYR A 430 -17.06 6.19 0.66
CA TYR A 430 -15.95 5.42 1.23
C TYR A 430 -14.64 5.64 0.43
N PRO A 431 -14.18 6.90 0.30
CA PRO A 431 -13.20 7.35 -0.70
C PRO A 431 -11.76 6.92 -0.43
N TRP A 432 -11.54 6.13 0.62
CA TRP A 432 -10.23 5.61 0.97
C TRP A 432 -9.88 4.30 0.26
N HIS A 433 -10.87 3.50 -0.21
CA HIS A 433 -10.58 2.25 -0.95
C HIS A 433 -11.79 1.53 -1.62
N LEU A 434 -13.04 2.01 -1.59
CA LEU A 434 -14.16 1.17 -2.06
C LEU A 434 -14.03 0.76 -3.54
N GLY A 435 -13.98 -0.55 -3.80
CA GLY A 435 -13.75 -1.13 -5.12
C GLY A 435 -12.33 -0.96 -5.68
N ARG A 436 -11.37 -0.63 -4.82
CA ARG A 436 -9.96 -0.42 -5.11
C ARG A 436 -9.15 -1.28 -4.13
N GLY A 437 -8.08 -1.90 -4.63
CA GLY A 437 -7.12 -2.60 -3.77
C GLY A 437 -6.19 -1.63 -3.05
N ASN A 438 -5.71 -0.60 -3.75
CA ASN A 438 -4.87 0.43 -3.14
C ASN A 438 -5.70 1.29 -2.18
N THR A 439 -5.06 1.72 -1.09
CA THR A 439 -5.58 2.74 -0.19
C THR A 439 -5.18 4.13 -0.67
N MET A 440 -5.65 5.18 0.01
CA MET A 440 -5.22 6.54 -0.29
C MET A 440 -3.72 6.79 -0.05
N ILE A 441 -3.10 6.00 0.83
CA ILE A 441 -1.71 6.19 1.23
C ILE A 441 -0.72 5.74 0.15
N ASN A 442 -1.07 4.77 -0.70
CA ASN A 442 -0.14 4.27 -1.72
C ASN A 442 0.36 5.39 -2.63
N LYS A 443 -0.54 6.29 -3.07
CA LYS A 443 -0.13 7.38 -3.96
C LYS A 443 0.67 8.46 -3.24
N LEU A 444 0.46 8.66 -1.94
CA LEU A 444 1.28 9.59 -1.13
C LEU A 444 2.69 9.05 -0.94
N VAL A 445 2.82 7.81 -0.47
CA VAL A 445 4.11 7.15 -0.25
C VAL A 445 4.91 7.01 -1.54
N SER A 446 4.27 6.60 -2.65
CA SER A 446 4.96 6.50 -3.94
C SER A 446 5.43 7.86 -4.45
N SER A 447 4.63 8.92 -4.26
CA SER A 447 5.04 10.28 -4.62
C SER A 447 6.25 10.74 -3.80
N ALA A 448 6.28 10.42 -2.50
CA ALA A 448 7.44 10.70 -1.65
C ALA A 448 8.70 9.93 -2.10
N ALA A 449 8.55 8.66 -2.44
CA ALA A 449 9.62 7.85 -3.02
C ALA A 449 10.14 8.45 -4.33
N HIS A 450 9.22 8.89 -5.20
CA HIS A 450 9.57 9.54 -6.46
C HIS A 450 10.38 10.82 -6.23
N LEU A 451 9.91 11.71 -5.36
CA LEU A 451 10.59 12.96 -5.01
C LEU A 451 12.04 12.74 -4.51
N LYS A 452 12.32 11.57 -3.93
CA LYS A 452 13.65 11.15 -3.46
C LYS A 452 14.37 10.16 -4.39
N ASP A 453 13.88 9.96 -5.61
CA ASP A 453 14.44 9.04 -6.62
C ASP A 453 14.64 7.60 -6.11
N LYS A 454 13.75 7.16 -5.21
CA LYS A 454 13.74 5.79 -4.70
C LYS A 454 13.03 4.89 -5.69
N LYS A 455 13.72 3.83 -6.11
CA LYS A 455 13.19 2.81 -7.04
C LYS A 455 12.52 1.63 -6.36
N LEU A 456 12.82 1.43 -5.08
CA LEU A 456 12.25 0.36 -4.26
C LEU A 456 11.21 0.97 -3.33
N VAL A 457 9.94 0.66 -3.62
CA VAL A 457 8.76 1.11 -2.89
C VAL A 457 7.96 -0.13 -2.57
N SER A 458 7.91 -0.48 -1.29
CA SER A 458 7.22 -1.69 -0.87
C SER A 458 5.75 -1.43 -0.56
N SER A 459 4.96 -2.49 -0.54
CA SER A 459 3.60 -2.46 -0.01
C SER A 459 3.38 -3.71 0.80
N GLU A 460 2.85 -3.56 2.01
CA GLU A 460 1.99 -4.58 2.58
C GLU A 460 0.84 -4.78 1.57
N GLU A 461 0.85 -5.89 0.84
CA GLU A 461 -0.03 -6.08 -0.32
C GLU A 461 -1.01 -7.22 -0.05
N LEU A 462 -2.28 -6.98 -0.39
CA LEU A 462 -3.38 -7.96 -0.35
C LEU A 462 -3.88 -8.32 1.05
N THR A 463 -3.75 -7.40 2.02
CA THR A 463 -4.26 -7.57 3.38
C THR A 463 -5.75 -7.91 3.35
N ASN A 464 -6.10 -9.06 3.91
CA ASN A 464 -7.46 -9.58 3.82
C ASN A 464 -8.00 -9.92 5.21
N THR A 465 -8.95 -9.12 5.68
CA THR A 465 -9.69 -9.42 6.91
C THR A 465 -11.14 -9.75 6.62
N ASP A 466 -11.66 -9.53 5.42
CA ASP A 466 -13.10 -9.55 5.15
C ASP A 466 -13.52 -10.69 4.20
N MET A 467 -12.62 -11.09 3.30
CA MET A 467 -12.86 -12.05 2.22
C MET A 467 -11.98 -13.29 2.36
N VAL A 468 -11.67 -13.71 3.58
CA VAL A 468 -10.76 -14.86 3.82
C VAL A 468 -11.39 -16.13 3.26
N PHE A 469 -10.58 -16.96 2.57
CA PHE A 469 -10.98 -18.14 1.77
C PHE A 469 -11.65 -17.84 0.43
N ASN A 470 -11.87 -16.57 0.10
CA ASN A 470 -12.38 -16.10 -1.20
C ASN A 470 -11.27 -15.49 -2.08
N GLU A 471 -10.01 -15.82 -1.80
CA GLU A 471 -8.90 -15.34 -2.60
C GLU A 471 -8.90 -16.08 -3.95
N ALA A 472 -9.35 -15.43 -5.02
CA ALA A 472 -9.12 -15.89 -6.39
C ALA A 472 -7.88 -15.18 -6.95
N LEU A 473 -7.02 -15.89 -7.70
CA LEU A 473 -5.82 -15.27 -8.30
C LEU A 473 -6.17 -14.06 -9.19
N GLU A 474 -7.33 -14.06 -9.84
CA GLU A 474 -7.82 -12.92 -10.62
C GLU A 474 -8.05 -11.66 -9.76
N ILE A 475 -8.63 -11.80 -8.56
CA ILE A 475 -8.83 -10.67 -7.63
C ILE A 475 -7.47 -10.18 -7.10
N LEU A 476 -6.56 -11.10 -6.78
CA LEU A 476 -5.19 -10.74 -6.38
C LEU A 476 -4.50 -9.93 -7.48
N LYS A 477 -4.67 -10.32 -8.74
CA LYS A 477 -4.14 -9.60 -9.89
C LYS A 477 -4.69 -8.18 -10.00
N ILE A 478 -6.01 -8.01 -9.95
CA ILE A 478 -6.64 -6.69 -10.05
C ILE A 478 -6.11 -5.76 -8.95
N ALA A 479 -6.10 -6.23 -7.69
CA ALA A 479 -5.62 -5.45 -6.55
C ALA A 479 -4.10 -5.13 -6.65
N GLY A 480 -3.27 -6.11 -7.00
CA GLY A 480 -1.83 -5.92 -7.18
C GLY A 480 -1.47 -5.01 -8.37
N ASP A 481 -2.29 -5.02 -9.42
CA ASP A 481 -2.14 -4.13 -10.57
C ASP A 481 -2.52 -2.68 -10.21
N GLN A 482 -3.57 -2.48 -9.41
CA GLN A 482 -3.93 -1.17 -8.86
C GLN A 482 -2.83 -0.62 -7.93
N SER A 483 -2.26 -1.48 -7.07
CA SER A 483 -1.08 -1.18 -6.26
C SER A 483 0.11 -0.72 -7.13
N THR A 484 0.39 -1.43 -8.23
CA THR A 484 1.49 -1.07 -9.16
C THR A 484 1.27 0.27 -9.86
N ILE A 485 0.03 0.55 -10.30
CA ILE A 485 -0.33 1.84 -10.93
C ILE A 485 -0.13 3.01 -9.96
N SER A 486 -0.37 2.78 -8.67
CA SER A 486 -0.14 3.81 -7.67
C SER A 486 1.35 4.16 -7.49
N GLY A 487 2.28 3.27 -7.90
CA GLY A 487 3.73 3.46 -7.86
C GLY A 487 4.51 2.42 -7.04
N VAL A 488 3.85 1.34 -6.59
CA VAL A 488 4.50 0.24 -5.86
C VAL A 488 5.38 -0.59 -6.80
N THR A 489 6.56 -0.98 -6.31
CA THR A 489 7.57 -1.73 -7.10
C THR A 489 8.06 -3.01 -6.42
N HIS A 490 7.70 -3.26 -5.14
CA HIS A 490 8.00 -4.52 -4.45
C HIS A 490 6.85 -4.95 -3.52
N PRO A 491 6.10 -6.00 -3.85
CA PRO A 491 5.00 -6.46 -3.01
C PRO A 491 5.50 -7.34 -1.84
N ILE A 492 4.93 -7.11 -0.66
CA ILE A 492 5.10 -7.90 0.56
C ILE A 492 3.72 -8.45 0.92
N PHE A 493 3.41 -9.68 0.52
CA PHE A 493 2.06 -10.22 0.68
C PHE A 493 1.70 -10.39 2.14
N HIS A 494 0.54 -9.85 2.53
CA HIS A 494 -0.03 -9.94 3.87
C HIS A 494 -1.11 -11.03 3.92
N GLY A 495 -0.88 -12.15 4.60
CA GLY A 495 0.40 -12.63 5.13
C GLY A 495 0.45 -14.15 5.14
N PHE A 496 1.63 -14.72 5.35
CA PHE A 496 1.81 -16.16 5.52
C PHE A 496 1.78 -16.47 7.02
N ASN A 497 0.80 -17.24 7.47
CA ASN A 497 0.68 -17.59 8.88
C ASN A 497 1.52 -18.84 9.17
N TYR A 498 2.49 -18.75 10.10
CA TYR A 498 3.15 -19.96 10.62
C TYR A 498 2.08 -20.90 11.19
N SER A 499 2.01 -22.11 10.67
CA SER A 499 1.03 -23.11 11.09
C SER A 499 1.62 -24.51 10.91
N PRO A 500 1.88 -25.25 12.01
CA PRO A 500 2.47 -26.58 11.90
C PRO A 500 1.52 -27.56 11.16
N PRO A 501 2.04 -28.61 10.49
CA PRO A 501 1.25 -29.54 9.68
C PRO A 501 0.16 -30.25 10.49
N GLU A 502 0.46 -30.55 11.75
CA GLU A 502 -0.45 -31.20 12.69
C GLU A 502 -1.58 -30.29 13.20
N ALA A 503 -1.52 -28.97 12.96
CA ALA A 503 -2.61 -28.07 13.31
C ALA A 503 -3.87 -28.42 12.52
N ALA A 504 -4.99 -28.58 13.25
CA ALA A 504 -6.28 -28.88 12.68
C ALA A 504 -6.64 -27.86 11.58
N PHE A 505 -7.22 -28.35 10.48
CA PHE A 505 -7.65 -27.50 9.38
C PHE A 505 -8.58 -26.37 9.88
N PRO A 506 -8.44 -25.10 9.43
CA PRO A 506 -7.54 -24.61 8.37
C PRO A 506 -6.12 -24.22 8.84
N GLY A 507 -5.73 -24.54 10.06
CA GLY A 507 -4.43 -24.16 10.65
C GLY A 507 -4.52 -22.88 11.48
N TRP A 508 -3.36 -22.34 11.83
CA TRP A 508 -3.24 -21.12 12.61
C TRP A 508 -3.39 -19.90 11.70
N ILE A 509 -4.39 -19.05 11.97
CA ILE A 509 -4.71 -17.88 11.14
C ILE A 509 -4.97 -16.67 12.04
N THR A 510 -3.98 -15.77 12.12
CA THR A 510 -4.09 -14.50 12.84
C THR A 510 -4.78 -13.46 11.96
N TYR A 511 -4.28 -13.30 10.74
CA TYR A 511 -4.91 -12.49 9.70
C TYR A 511 -5.12 -13.33 8.45
N GLY A 512 -6.10 -12.91 7.64
CA GLY A 512 -6.36 -13.54 6.35
C GLY A 512 -5.38 -13.14 5.27
N GLY A 513 -5.69 -13.59 4.06
CA GLY A 513 -4.68 -14.01 3.12
C GLY A 513 -4.41 -15.47 3.44
N TYR A 514 -5.20 -16.38 2.88
CA TYR A 514 -5.00 -17.82 3.10
C TYR A 514 -3.96 -18.37 2.11
N PHE A 515 -2.75 -17.79 2.14
CA PHE A 515 -1.65 -18.13 1.24
C PHE A 515 -0.84 -19.30 1.78
N ASN A 516 -1.37 -20.52 1.70
CA ASN A 516 -0.63 -21.73 2.09
C ASN A 516 -1.07 -22.95 1.28
N GLU A 517 -0.37 -24.08 1.46
CA GLU A 517 -0.59 -25.34 0.75
C GLU A 517 -1.95 -26.00 1.00
N LYS A 518 -2.70 -25.54 2.01
CA LYS A 518 -4.08 -25.97 2.27
C LYS A 518 -5.10 -25.19 1.44
N ASN A 519 -4.68 -24.18 0.67
CA ASN A 519 -5.54 -23.45 -0.26
C ASN A 519 -5.59 -24.15 -1.63
N THR A 520 -6.79 -24.35 -2.19
CA THR A 520 -7.00 -24.96 -3.52
C THR A 520 -6.22 -24.25 -4.63
N MET A 521 -6.01 -22.93 -4.53
CA MET A 521 -5.26 -22.16 -5.52
C MET A 521 -3.73 -22.28 -5.40
N TRP A 522 -3.19 -22.81 -4.29
CA TRP A 522 -1.76 -22.82 -3.99
C TRP A 522 -0.89 -23.46 -5.08
N PRO A 523 -1.26 -24.60 -5.70
CA PRO A 523 -0.47 -25.19 -6.79
C PRO A 523 -0.26 -24.26 -7.99
N TYR A 524 -1.09 -23.22 -8.14
CA TYR A 524 -1.03 -22.24 -9.22
C TYR A 524 -0.53 -20.87 -8.77
N PHE A 525 -0.33 -20.67 -7.46
CA PHE A 525 0.05 -19.37 -6.91
C PHE A 525 1.35 -18.85 -7.53
N LYS A 526 2.25 -19.74 -7.93
CA LYS A 526 3.48 -19.40 -8.65
C LYS A 526 3.25 -18.63 -9.95
N HIS A 527 2.13 -18.83 -10.66
CA HIS A 527 1.80 -18.02 -11.83
C HIS A 527 1.64 -16.55 -11.48
N TYR A 528 1.01 -16.25 -10.34
CA TYR A 528 0.85 -14.90 -9.84
C TYR A 528 2.19 -14.34 -9.33
N THR A 529 2.96 -15.11 -8.55
CA THR A 529 4.24 -14.62 -8.02
C THR A 529 5.27 -14.37 -9.11
N ASP A 530 5.33 -15.22 -10.15
CA ASP A 530 6.19 -14.98 -11.32
C ASP A 530 5.75 -13.71 -12.07
N TYR A 531 4.44 -13.53 -12.30
CA TYR A 531 3.91 -12.30 -12.91
C TYR A 531 4.34 -11.05 -12.14
N ARG A 532 4.17 -11.04 -10.81
CA ARG A 532 4.56 -9.92 -9.94
C ARG A 532 6.08 -9.72 -9.93
N ALA A 533 6.87 -10.80 -9.94
CA ALA A 533 8.32 -10.73 -9.97
C ALA A 533 8.85 -10.05 -11.23
N ARG A 534 8.29 -10.35 -12.41
CA ARG A 534 8.72 -9.71 -13.67
C ARG A 534 8.44 -8.22 -13.69
N LEU A 535 7.27 -7.81 -13.22
CA LEU A 535 6.92 -6.39 -13.07
C LEU A 535 7.83 -5.70 -12.04
N SER A 536 8.00 -6.30 -10.86
CA SER A 536 8.87 -5.75 -9.82
C SER A 536 10.31 -5.56 -10.32
N ALA A 537 10.86 -6.58 -10.99
CA ALA A 537 12.23 -6.56 -11.49
C ALA A 537 12.47 -5.41 -12.48
N VAL A 538 11.57 -5.22 -13.44
CA VAL A 538 11.73 -4.19 -14.47
C VAL A 538 11.45 -2.78 -13.93
N LEU A 539 10.44 -2.63 -13.07
CA LEU A 539 10.06 -1.32 -12.51
C LEU A 539 11.12 -0.81 -11.53
N GLN A 540 11.80 -1.69 -10.79
CA GLN A 540 12.92 -1.33 -9.93
C GLN A 540 14.19 -0.90 -10.70
N GLN A 541 14.26 -1.14 -12.01
CA GLN A 541 15.33 -0.57 -12.87
C GLN A 541 15.00 0.82 -13.37
N ALA A 542 13.73 1.22 -13.32
CA ALA A 542 13.22 2.42 -13.95
C ALA A 542 12.76 3.46 -12.92
N THR A 543 12.48 4.67 -13.41
CA THR A 543 11.93 5.77 -12.63
C THR A 543 10.56 6.12 -13.20
N MET A 544 9.51 6.11 -12.40
CA MET A 544 8.17 6.52 -12.86
C MET A 544 8.21 7.97 -13.35
N PHE A 545 7.62 8.27 -14.51
CA PHE A 545 7.52 9.63 -15.05
C PHE A 545 6.25 10.29 -14.53
N ALA A 546 6.36 11.50 -14.01
CA ALA A 546 5.25 12.39 -13.66
C ALA A 546 5.69 13.84 -13.87
N ASP A 547 4.84 14.63 -14.51
CA ASP A 547 5.08 16.03 -14.87
C ASP A 547 3.98 16.98 -14.39
N ILE A 548 2.99 16.43 -13.68
CA ILE A 548 1.93 17.13 -12.95
C ILE A 548 2.13 16.90 -11.45
N ALA A 549 1.98 17.94 -10.65
CA ALA A 549 1.97 17.84 -9.20
C ALA A 549 0.58 18.13 -8.62
N LEU A 550 0.27 17.55 -7.46
CA LEU A 550 -0.95 17.76 -6.70
C LEU A 550 -0.61 18.27 -5.30
N LEU A 551 -1.23 19.37 -4.85
CA LEU A 551 -1.21 19.80 -3.46
C LEU A 551 -2.60 19.59 -2.87
N ALA A 552 -2.70 18.69 -1.91
CA ALA A 552 -3.92 18.45 -1.12
C ALA A 552 -3.99 19.45 0.06
N PRO A 553 -5.17 19.69 0.66
CA PRO A 553 -5.37 20.74 1.65
C PRO A 553 -5.00 20.25 3.06
N PHE A 554 -3.83 19.63 3.22
CA PHE A 554 -3.40 19.02 4.48
C PHE A 554 -3.37 20.02 5.64
N ALA A 555 -2.93 21.27 5.41
CA ALA A 555 -2.90 22.28 6.45
C ALA A 555 -4.31 22.67 6.94
N ASP A 556 -5.26 22.82 6.02
CA ASP A 556 -6.67 23.06 6.35
C ASP A 556 -7.27 21.86 7.10
N GLN A 557 -7.04 20.64 6.62
CA GLN A 557 -7.47 19.42 7.30
C GLN A 557 -6.92 19.30 8.72
N TRP A 558 -5.64 19.60 8.93
CA TRP A 558 -5.01 19.50 10.25
C TRP A 558 -5.58 20.53 11.24
N SER A 559 -5.94 21.71 10.73
CA SER A 559 -6.63 22.73 11.52
C SER A 559 -8.02 22.25 11.97
N GLU A 560 -8.80 21.64 11.08
CA GLU A 560 -10.20 21.29 11.32
C GLU A 560 -10.40 19.93 12.01
N TYR A 561 -9.70 18.91 11.53
CA TYR A 561 -9.90 17.50 11.87
C TYR A 561 -8.65 16.82 12.44
N GLY A 562 -7.49 17.48 12.38
CA GLY A 562 -6.20 16.86 12.70
C GLY A 562 -5.70 16.00 11.54
N ALA A 563 -4.49 15.44 11.68
CA ALA A 563 -3.90 14.63 10.61
C ALA A 563 -4.69 13.32 10.37
N GLN A 564 -5.25 13.18 9.16
CA GLN A 564 -6.02 12.00 8.69
C GLN A 564 -5.20 11.18 7.67
N ASN A 565 -3.96 10.84 8.02
CA ASN A 565 -2.98 10.26 7.08
C ASN A 565 -2.79 8.75 7.27
N GLU A 566 -3.85 8.02 7.60
CA GLU A 566 -3.85 6.56 7.73
C GLU A 566 -4.53 5.90 6.50
N PRO A 567 -4.41 4.59 6.27
CA PRO A 567 -5.05 3.91 5.14
C PRO A 567 -6.59 3.97 5.18
N PHE A 568 -7.17 4.10 6.39
CA PHE A 568 -8.62 4.15 6.65
C PHE A 568 -8.98 5.35 7.52
N PRO A 569 -8.84 6.59 7.03
CA PRO A 569 -9.15 7.75 7.84
C PRO A 569 -10.64 7.82 8.15
N THR A 570 -10.98 8.46 9.27
CA THR A 570 -12.39 8.72 9.60
C THR A 570 -13.03 9.67 8.59
N ILE A 571 -12.24 10.62 8.07
CA ILE A 571 -12.65 11.59 7.07
C ILE A 571 -11.57 11.71 5.99
N VAL A 572 -12.00 11.65 4.73
CA VAL A 572 -11.20 12.09 3.58
C VAL A 572 -11.74 13.44 3.12
N SER A 573 -10.90 14.46 3.06
CA SER A 573 -11.34 15.81 2.67
C SER A 573 -10.38 16.48 1.66
N PRO A 574 -10.80 16.81 0.44
CA PRO A 574 -12.10 16.50 -0.11
C PRO A 574 -12.24 15.02 -0.48
N VAL A 575 -13.47 14.50 -0.39
CA VAL A 575 -13.80 13.09 -0.67
C VAL A 575 -13.45 12.64 -2.10
N TYR A 576 -13.26 13.56 -3.04
CA TYR A 576 -12.95 13.26 -4.44
C TYR A 576 -11.45 13.30 -4.79
N GLN A 577 -10.55 13.57 -3.83
CA GLN A 577 -9.12 13.76 -4.13
C GLN A 577 -8.49 12.60 -4.93
N ALA A 578 -8.92 11.36 -4.68
CA ALA A 578 -8.40 10.20 -5.38
C ALA A 578 -8.83 10.17 -6.86
N LEU A 579 -10.04 10.63 -7.17
CA LEU A 579 -10.57 10.67 -8.53
C LEU A 579 -9.78 11.63 -9.43
N ILE A 580 -9.12 12.65 -8.85
CA ILE A 580 -8.25 13.58 -9.59
C ILE A 580 -7.05 12.85 -10.19
N TRP A 581 -6.27 12.15 -9.35
CA TRP A 581 -5.07 11.47 -9.84
C TRP A 581 -5.42 10.26 -10.72
N GLU A 582 -6.51 9.54 -10.41
CA GLU A 582 -7.01 8.44 -11.25
C GLU A 582 -7.38 8.96 -12.66
N SER A 583 -8.08 10.08 -12.74
CA SER A 583 -8.48 10.69 -14.02
C SER A 583 -7.28 11.18 -14.84
N ILE A 584 -6.23 11.68 -14.17
CA ILE A 584 -4.95 12.04 -14.82
C ILE A 584 -4.32 10.79 -15.47
N HIS A 585 -4.24 9.68 -14.72
CA HIS A 585 -3.65 8.42 -15.20
C HIS A 585 -4.47 7.79 -16.32
N GLN A 586 -5.80 7.88 -16.27
CA GLN A 586 -6.72 7.39 -17.31
C GLN A 586 -6.66 8.19 -18.62
N ASN A 587 -6.13 9.43 -18.58
CA ASN A 587 -6.08 10.35 -19.73
C ASN A 587 -4.67 10.52 -20.33
N GLY A 588 -3.71 9.66 -19.98
CA GLY A 588 -2.39 9.66 -20.63
C GLY A 588 -1.33 10.56 -19.99
N ASN A 589 -1.61 11.09 -18.81
CA ASN A 589 -0.65 11.82 -17.96
C ASN A 589 -0.35 11.01 -16.69
N ALA A 590 0.59 11.49 -15.88
CA ALA A 590 0.86 10.98 -14.54
C ALA A 590 1.18 12.15 -13.62
N CYS A 591 0.92 11.96 -12.33
CA CYS A 591 1.11 12.99 -11.32
C CYS A 591 1.75 12.44 -10.05
N ASP A 592 2.28 13.33 -9.22
CA ASP A 592 2.72 13.07 -7.85
C ASP A 592 2.07 14.06 -6.88
N TYR A 593 1.79 13.62 -5.66
CA TYR A 593 1.52 14.55 -4.56
C TYR A 593 2.81 15.25 -4.13
N ILE A 594 2.70 16.54 -3.81
CA ILE A 594 3.77 17.34 -3.22
C ILE A 594 3.28 18.05 -1.95
N SER A 595 4.21 18.52 -1.13
CA SER A 595 3.94 19.32 0.07
C SER A 595 4.42 20.76 -0.12
N GLU A 596 4.02 21.63 0.81
CA GLU A 596 4.55 22.99 0.90
C GLU A 596 6.08 23.01 1.09
N ARG A 597 6.64 22.08 1.88
CA ARG A 597 8.10 21.94 2.06
C ARG A 597 8.79 21.61 0.73
N VAL A 598 8.23 20.68 -0.04
CA VAL A 598 8.73 20.35 -1.39
C VAL A 598 8.69 21.56 -2.31
N ILE A 599 7.60 22.33 -2.29
CA ILE A 599 7.47 23.56 -3.10
C ILE A 599 8.57 24.56 -2.71
N ASN A 600 8.74 24.82 -1.42
CA ASN A 600 9.72 25.78 -0.91
C ASN A 600 11.16 25.38 -1.22
N ASP A 601 11.47 24.09 -1.12
CA ASP A 601 12.80 23.53 -1.42
C ASP A 601 13.07 23.36 -2.93
N SER A 602 12.11 23.70 -3.79
CA SER A 602 12.24 23.52 -5.25
C SER A 602 12.93 24.70 -5.93
N ASP A 603 13.63 24.39 -7.02
CA ASP A 603 14.10 25.38 -7.99
C ASP A 603 13.00 25.69 -9.00
N ILE A 604 12.76 26.97 -9.31
CA ILE A 604 11.88 27.38 -10.41
C ILE A 604 12.72 27.81 -11.61
N LYS A 605 12.59 27.09 -12.73
CA LYS A 605 13.33 27.39 -13.96
C LYS A 605 12.48 27.13 -15.19
N LYS A 606 12.27 28.17 -16.03
CA LYS A 606 11.58 28.07 -17.34
C LYS A 606 10.19 27.40 -17.24
N GLY A 607 9.43 27.76 -16.23
CA GLY A 607 8.07 27.24 -16.01
C GLY A 607 8.00 25.84 -15.40
N PHE A 608 9.13 25.33 -14.89
CA PHE A 608 9.16 24.07 -14.14
C PHE A 608 9.49 24.30 -12.68
N LEU A 609 8.72 23.65 -11.80
CA LEU A 609 9.05 23.41 -10.40
C LEU A 609 9.91 22.15 -10.34
N THR A 610 11.16 22.28 -9.90
CA THR A 610 12.16 21.22 -9.91
C THR A 610 12.57 20.85 -8.49
N TYR A 611 12.29 19.60 -8.09
CA TYR A 611 12.71 19.03 -6.81
C TYR A 611 13.61 17.81 -7.06
N GLY A 612 14.90 17.94 -6.74
CA GLY A 612 15.88 16.90 -7.09
C GLY A 612 15.86 16.62 -8.61
N LYS A 613 15.54 15.37 -9.00
CA LYS A 613 15.40 14.97 -10.41
C LYS A 613 14.00 15.17 -10.98
N ARG A 614 13.01 15.50 -10.15
CA ARG A 614 11.61 15.71 -10.55
C ARG A 614 11.40 17.10 -11.11
N LYS A 615 10.53 17.19 -12.11
CA LYS A 615 10.19 18.44 -12.79
C LYS A 615 8.72 18.44 -13.13
N TYR A 616 8.01 19.46 -12.64
CA TYR A 616 6.57 19.62 -12.85
C TYR A 616 6.30 20.96 -13.55
N HIS A 617 5.50 20.95 -14.62
CA HIS A 617 5.08 22.18 -15.32
C HIS A 617 3.65 22.59 -14.97
N THR A 618 2.87 21.68 -14.39
CA THR A 618 1.49 21.89 -13.97
C THR A 618 1.31 21.46 -12.52
N LEU A 619 0.59 22.26 -11.74
CA LEU A 619 0.21 21.98 -10.36
C LEU A 619 -1.32 22.10 -10.21
N PHE A 620 -1.95 21.15 -9.53
CA PHE A 620 -3.34 21.28 -9.07
C PHE A 620 -3.36 21.50 -7.55
N LEU A 621 -4.06 22.54 -7.11
CA LEU A 621 -4.39 22.79 -5.70
C LEU A 621 -5.81 22.28 -5.46
N ILE A 622 -5.95 21.22 -4.67
CA ILE A 622 -7.24 20.57 -4.41
C ILE A 622 -7.86 21.20 -3.16
N GLU A 623 -8.83 22.10 -3.30
CA GLU A 623 -9.50 22.78 -2.16
C GLU A 623 -8.55 23.45 -1.14
N VAL A 624 -7.40 23.94 -1.60
CA VAL A 624 -6.40 24.57 -0.72
C VAL A 624 -6.84 26.00 -0.39
N HIS A 625 -7.14 26.27 0.88
CA HIS A 625 -7.49 27.60 1.37
C HIS A 625 -6.31 28.28 2.09
N SER A 626 -5.50 27.49 2.79
CA SER A 626 -4.37 28.00 3.58
C SER A 626 -3.03 27.63 2.95
N LEU A 627 -2.11 28.60 2.89
CA LEU A 627 -0.72 28.39 2.46
C LEU A 627 0.25 29.07 3.43
N ASP A 628 1.45 28.54 3.61
CA ASP A 628 2.54 29.33 4.15
C ASP A 628 2.90 30.50 3.21
N THR A 629 3.35 31.60 3.80
CA THR A 629 3.71 32.82 3.05
C THR A 629 4.84 32.58 2.05
N ALA A 630 5.83 31.75 2.39
CA ALA A 630 6.92 31.38 1.50
C ALA A 630 6.41 30.53 0.34
N THR A 631 5.49 29.60 0.61
CA THR A 631 4.84 28.77 -0.42
C THR A 631 4.07 29.64 -1.41
N ALA A 632 3.27 30.60 -0.93
CA ALA A 632 2.53 31.51 -1.80
C ALA A 632 3.46 32.35 -2.69
N ALA A 633 4.57 32.84 -2.14
CA ALA A 633 5.60 33.54 -2.91
C ALA A 633 6.28 32.65 -3.96
N LYS A 634 6.55 31.39 -3.61
CA LYS A 634 7.18 30.40 -4.48
C LYS A 634 6.28 29.96 -5.62
N LEU A 635 4.97 29.79 -5.34
CA LEU A 635 3.96 29.53 -6.36
C LEU A 635 3.80 30.72 -7.32
N HIS A 636 3.91 31.96 -6.81
CA HIS A 636 3.97 33.12 -7.68
C HIS A 636 5.21 33.09 -8.59
N GLU A 637 6.40 32.78 -8.06
CA GLU A 637 7.62 32.60 -8.87
C GLU A 637 7.41 31.55 -9.97
N PHE A 638 6.79 30.43 -9.64
CA PHE A 638 6.46 29.35 -10.58
C PHE A 638 5.55 29.84 -11.72
N VAL A 639 4.44 30.50 -11.38
CA VAL A 639 3.49 31.05 -12.36
C VAL A 639 4.17 32.10 -13.23
N ASP A 640 4.89 33.05 -12.61
CA ASP A 640 5.61 34.13 -13.30
C ASP A 640 6.55 33.59 -14.39
N ASN A 641 7.27 32.50 -14.07
CA ASN A 641 8.22 31.83 -14.96
C ASN A 641 7.59 30.93 -16.04
N GLY A 642 6.27 30.78 -16.11
CA GLY A 642 5.61 29.94 -17.13
C GLY A 642 4.88 28.71 -16.61
N GLY A 643 4.99 28.42 -15.32
CA GLY A 643 4.26 27.32 -14.69
C GLY A 643 2.75 27.56 -14.67
N ARG A 644 1.98 26.48 -14.59
CA ARG A 644 0.52 26.54 -14.53
C ARG A 644 -0.01 25.96 -13.23
N ILE A 645 -0.93 26.67 -12.60
CA ILE A 645 -1.65 26.26 -11.39
C ILE A 645 -3.15 26.22 -11.69
N PHE A 646 -3.77 25.10 -11.34
CA PHE A 646 -5.21 24.92 -11.32
C PHE A 646 -5.70 24.81 -9.87
N CYS A 647 -6.46 25.79 -9.42
CA CYS A 647 -7.16 25.78 -8.15
C CYS A 647 -8.52 25.09 -8.34
N ILE A 648 -8.79 24.00 -7.63
CA ILE A 648 -10.07 23.28 -7.69
C ILE A 648 -10.95 23.74 -6.52
N GLU A 649 -12.14 24.26 -6.81
CA GLU A 649 -13.17 24.79 -5.89
C GLU A 649 -12.74 26.01 -5.03
N ALA A 650 -11.48 26.12 -4.64
CA ALA A 650 -10.97 27.16 -3.76
C ALA A 650 -9.69 27.80 -4.29
N VAL A 651 -9.58 29.12 -4.14
CA VAL A 651 -8.31 29.86 -4.27
C VAL A 651 -7.80 30.15 -2.87
N PRO A 652 -6.51 29.92 -2.56
CA PRO A 652 -5.96 30.22 -1.24
C PRO A 652 -6.23 31.67 -0.82
N ASP A 653 -6.71 31.85 0.40
CA ASP A 653 -7.19 33.15 0.91
C ASP A 653 -6.54 33.58 2.23
N ARG A 654 -5.75 32.70 2.85
CA ARG A 654 -5.17 32.90 4.18
C ARG A 654 -3.87 32.14 4.40
N SER A 655 -3.16 32.52 5.46
CA SER A 655 -1.95 31.87 5.94
C SER A 655 -2.26 30.69 6.86
N THR A 656 -1.31 29.77 7.04
CA THR A 656 -1.36 28.71 8.06
C THR A 656 -0.89 29.23 9.43
N GLY A 657 -1.34 28.60 10.52
CA GLY A 657 -0.89 28.90 11.90
C GLY A 657 -1.39 30.23 12.48
N TRP A 658 -1.08 30.47 13.76
CA TRP A 658 -1.62 31.60 14.54
C TRP A 658 -0.68 32.81 14.62
N ASN A 659 0.62 32.59 14.82
CA ASN A 659 1.53 33.70 15.09
C ASN A 659 1.53 34.73 13.95
N ASN A 660 1.31 36.01 14.26
CA ASN A 660 1.21 37.10 13.29
C ASN A 660 0.25 36.84 12.09
N TYR A 661 -0.82 36.05 12.28
CA TYR A 661 -1.66 35.59 11.18
C TYR A 661 -2.28 36.72 10.36
N GLN A 662 -2.69 37.85 10.94
CA GLN A 662 -3.31 38.94 10.17
C GLN A 662 -2.35 39.50 9.11
N LYS A 663 -1.08 39.67 9.49
CA LYS A 663 -0.03 40.14 8.57
C LYS A 663 0.22 39.08 7.49
N ARG A 664 0.36 37.81 7.89
CA ARG A 664 0.65 36.71 6.96
C ARG A 664 -0.52 36.42 6.01
N ASP A 665 -1.76 36.57 6.45
CA ASP A 665 -2.97 36.49 5.61
C ASP A 665 -2.92 37.57 4.51
N LEU A 666 -2.59 38.81 4.86
CA LEU A 666 -2.44 39.90 3.88
C LEU A 666 -1.31 39.63 2.88
N GLU A 667 -0.23 38.99 3.32
CA GLU A 667 0.88 38.57 2.44
C GLU A 667 0.43 37.48 1.45
N VAL A 668 -0.22 36.41 1.92
CA VAL A 668 -0.77 35.35 1.05
C VAL A 668 -1.75 35.95 0.04
N GLN A 669 -2.71 36.76 0.49
CA GLN A 669 -3.67 37.43 -0.39
C GLN A 669 -2.97 38.35 -1.41
N GLY A 670 -1.86 38.99 -1.01
CA GLY A 670 -1.02 39.79 -1.90
C GLY A 670 -0.41 38.95 -3.03
N TRP A 671 0.16 37.79 -2.71
CA TRP A 671 0.71 36.86 -3.71
C TRP A 671 -0.35 36.27 -4.62
N ILE A 672 -1.51 35.91 -4.06
CA ILE A 672 -2.66 35.38 -4.82
C ILE A 672 -3.17 36.42 -5.82
N ARG A 673 -3.35 37.68 -5.40
CA ARG A 673 -3.71 38.78 -6.32
C ARG A 673 -2.71 38.95 -7.46
N LYS A 674 -1.42 38.79 -7.20
CA LYS A 674 -0.40 38.83 -8.26
C LYS A 674 -0.52 37.63 -9.21
N MET A 675 -0.72 36.42 -8.71
CA MET A 675 -0.92 35.23 -9.55
C MET A 675 -2.17 35.34 -10.43
N GLN A 676 -3.25 35.92 -9.90
CA GLN A 676 -4.49 36.18 -10.66
C GLN A 676 -4.31 37.14 -11.85
N THR A 677 -3.20 37.90 -11.92
CA THR A 677 -2.85 38.69 -13.12
C THR A 677 -2.43 37.83 -14.31
N TYR A 678 -2.25 36.51 -14.11
CA TYR A 678 -1.94 35.52 -15.14
C TYR A 678 -3.12 34.57 -15.39
N PRO A 679 -4.22 35.02 -16.02
CA PRO A 679 -5.46 34.26 -16.13
C PRO A 679 -5.34 32.93 -16.91
N ASP A 680 -4.36 32.82 -17.80
CA ASP A 680 -4.08 31.57 -18.56
C ASP A 680 -3.16 30.59 -17.81
N ARG A 681 -2.63 31.00 -16.66
CA ARG A 681 -1.67 30.23 -15.84
C ARG A 681 -2.13 29.99 -14.41
N PHE A 682 -2.98 30.83 -13.84
CA PHE A 682 -3.57 30.66 -12.52
C PHE A 682 -5.10 30.62 -12.64
N ILE A 683 -5.66 29.41 -12.59
CA ILE A 683 -7.02 29.13 -13.07
C ILE A 683 -7.85 28.51 -11.95
N LEU A 684 -9.05 29.06 -11.72
CA LEU A 684 -10.06 28.41 -10.88
C LEU A 684 -10.89 27.45 -11.72
N LEU A 685 -11.00 26.20 -11.26
CA LEU A 685 -11.84 25.16 -11.82
C LEU A 685 -12.89 24.76 -10.79
N ASN A 686 -14.10 24.50 -11.27
CA ASN A 686 -15.11 23.82 -10.47
C ASN A 686 -14.95 22.31 -10.66
N LYS A 687 -15.15 21.55 -9.59
CA LYS A 687 -15.27 20.09 -9.65
C LYS A 687 -16.54 19.71 -10.42
N PRO A 688 -16.56 18.56 -11.10
CA PRO A 688 -17.78 18.05 -11.70
C PRO A 688 -18.73 17.47 -10.63
N ALA A 689 -20.01 17.33 -10.96
CA ALA A 689 -20.95 16.58 -10.11
C ALA A 689 -20.69 15.06 -10.20
N ALA A 690 -20.32 14.59 -11.38
CA ALA A 690 -19.88 13.23 -11.71
C ALA A 690 -19.08 13.27 -13.03
N ASP A 691 -18.43 12.17 -13.39
CA ASP A 691 -17.55 12.02 -14.56
C ASP A 691 -16.25 12.83 -14.44
N PHE A 692 -15.44 12.50 -13.43
CA PHE A 692 -14.10 13.10 -13.26
C PHE A 692 -13.18 12.77 -14.44
N LEU A 693 -13.37 11.59 -15.06
CA LEU A 693 -12.64 11.17 -16.25
C LEU A 693 -12.85 12.14 -17.43
N GLY A 694 -14.11 12.42 -17.77
CA GLY A 694 -14.49 13.35 -18.82
C GLY A 694 -14.17 14.80 -18.47
N TRP A 695 -14.33 15.19 -17.21
CA TRP A 695 -13.93 16.52 -16.71
C TRP A 695 -12.44 16.78 -16.90
N TYR A 696 -11.56 15.87 -16.47
CA TYR A 696 -10.12 16.05 -16.66
C TYR A 696 -9.75 16.05 -18.13
N LYS A 697 -10.38 15.22 -18.97
CA LYS A 697 -10.19 15.27 -20.43
C LYS A 697 -10.50 16.65 -21.00
N ALA A 698 -11.63 17.25 -20.60
CA ALA A 698 -12.00 18.59 -21.04
C ALA A 698 -11.01 19.67 -20.56
N VAL A 699 -10.50 19.55 -19.33
CA VAL A 699 -9.43 20.42 -18.79
C VAL A 699 -8.14 20.25 -19.61
N GLN A 700 -7.72 19.01 -19.86
CA GLN A 700 -6.54 18.67 -20.64
C GLN A 700 -6.60 19.29 -22.05
N GLU A 701 -7.74 19.14 -22.74
CA GLU A 701 -7.96 19.70 -24.08
C GLU A 701 -8.02 21.23 -24.06
N LYS A 702 -8.81 21.82 -23.15
CA LYS A 702 -9.00 23.29 -23.06
C LYS A 702 -7.68 24.02 -22.82
N TYR A 703 -6.83 23.48 -21.95
CA TYR A 703 -5.58 24.13 -21.55
C TYR A 703 -4.34 23.51 -22.20
N SER A 704 -4.52 22.60 -23.17
CA SER A 704 -3.43 21.96 -23.92
C SER A 704 -2.39 21.28 -23.03
N ILE A 705 -2.83 20.63 -21.95
CA ILE A 705 -1.96 19.78 -21.12
C ILE A 705 -1.57 18.57 -21.98
N GLN A 706 -0.29 18.42 -22.31
CA GLN A 706 0.17 17.39 -23.24
C GLN A 706 0.26 16.02 -22.54
N PRO A 707 -0.48 14.99 -22.97
CA PRO A 707 -0.26 13.64 -22.50
C PRO A 707 0.99 13.04 -23.16
N TYR A 708 1.74 12.22 -22.44
CA TYR A 708 2.86 11.47 -23.02
C TYR A 708 2.36 10.27 -23.85
N VAL A 709 1.11 9.86 -23.66
CA VAL A 709 0.36 8.94 -24.52
C VAL A 709 -1.07 9.43 -24.70
N LYS A 710 -1.42 9.86 -25.90
CA LYS A 710 -2.78 10.31 -26.19
C LYS A 710 -3.71 9.11 -26.25
N ILE A 711 -4.77 9.11 -25.46
CA ILE A 711 -5.84 8.10 -25.49
C ILE A 711 -7.07 8.76 -26.11
N ARG A 712 -7.51 8.26 -27.28
CA ARG A 712 -8.62 8.89 -28.02
C ARG A 712 -9.92 8.92 -27.20
N THR A 713 -10.25 7.77 -26.62
CA THR A 713 -11.44 7.58 -25.79
C THR A 713 -11.02 6.87 -24.51
N PRO A 714 -10.73 7.60 -23.43
CA PRO A 714 -10.37 6.99 -22.16
C PRO A 714 -11.54 6.17 -21.59
N LYS A 715 -11.22 5.26 -20.67
CA LYS A 715 -12.16 4.28 -20.11
C LYS A 715 -11.98 4.20 -18.60
N THR A 716 -13.09 4.15 -17.86
CA THR A 716 -13.11 4.22 -16.39
C THR A 716 -12.21 3.20 -15.70
N PHE A 717 -12.11 1.97 -16.23
CA PHE A 717 -11.27 0.93 -15.61
C PHE A 717 -9.83 0.89 -16.13
N ILE A 718 -9.49 1.72 -17.12
CA ILE A 718 -8.17 1.67 -17.75
C ILE A 718 -7.29 2.82 -17.27
N THR A 719 -6.31 2.49 -16.44
CA THR A 719 -5.25 3.40 -16.01
C THR A 719 -3.95 3.09 -16.76
N GLN A 720 -3.09 4.09 -16.87
CA GLN A 720 -1.75 3.89 -17.38
C GLN A 720 -0.70 4.71 -16.63
N VAL A 721 0.52 4.20 -16.62
CA VAL A 721 1.71 4.89 -16.08
C VAL A 721 2.90 4.67 -16.99
N ARG A 722 3.82 5.64 -17.01
CA ARG A 722 5.07 5.59 -17.76
C ARG A 722 6.26 5.50 -16.81
N TYR A 723 7.24 4.66 -17.15
CA TYR A 723 8.52 4.53 -16.47
C TYR A 723 9.67 4.74 -17.46
N GLN A 724 10.76 5.31 -16.98
CA GLN A 724 11.95 5.62 -17.77
C GLN A 724 13.14 4.82 -17.24
N ALA A 725 13.82 4.10 -18.12
CA ALA A 725 15.07 3.42 -17.83
C ALA A 725 16.15 3.87 -18.82
N ASP A 726 17.39 3.45 -18.61
CA ASP A 726 18.48 3.73 -19.53
C ASP A 726 18.16 3.17 -20.93
N GLU A 727 18.06 4.07 -21.90
CA GLU A 727 17.68 3.81 -23.30
C GLU A 727 16.29 3.20 -23.55
N ALA A 728 15.45 3.03 -22.51
CA ALA A 728 14.14 2.40 -22.62
C ALA A 728 13.00 3.23 -21.98
N GLU A 729 11.80 3.10 -22.54
CA GLU A 729 10.57 3.71 -22.03
C GLU A 729 9.52 2.63 -21.88
N LEU A 730 8.86 2.58 -20.73
CA LEU A 730 7.94 1.53 -20.35
C LEU A 730 6.58 2.14 -20.07
N PHE A 731 5.52 1.54 -20.59
CA PHE A 731 4.15 1.95 -20.38
C PHE A 731 3.36 0.75 -19.87
N LEU A 732 2.80 0.86 -18.69
CA LEU A 732 1.94 -0.16 -18.10
C LEU A 732 0.49 0.31 -18.23
N PHE A 733 -0.32 -0.46 -18.94
CA PHE A 733 -1.78 -0.26 -19.06
C PHE A 733 -2.49 -1.38 -18.31
N ASN A 734 -3.41 -1.04 -17.41
CA ASN A 734 -4.14 -2.01 -16.60
C ASN A 734 -5.64 -1.84 -16.79
N ASN A 735 -6.36 -2.95 -16.99
CA ASN A 735 -7.81 -3.00 -16.88
C ASN A 735 -8.21 -3.54 -15.51
N SER A 736 -8.67 -2.64 -14.65
CA SER A 736 -9.08 -2.97 -13.28
C SER A 736 -10.51 -3.51 -13.18
N SER A 737 -11.16 -3.90 -14.29
CA SER A 737 -12.48 -4.53 -14.27
C SER A 737 -12.39 -6.06 -14.25
N SER A 738 -13.20 -6.72 -13.44
CA SER A 738 -13.38 -8.18 -13.48
C SER A 738 -14.39 -8.64 -14.54
N LYS A 739 -15.10 -7.71 -15.20
CA LYS A 739 -16.20 -8.02 -16.12
C LYS A 739 -16.01 -7.47 -17.53
N HIS A 740 -15.52 -6.24 -17.63
CA HIS A 740 -15.56 -5.49 -18.87
C HIS A 740 -14.24 -5.61 -19.63
N SER A 741 -14.34 -5.80 -20.95
CA SER A 741 -13.21 -5.59 -21.87
C SER A 741 -13.22 -4.14 -22.38
N ALA A 742 -12.06 -3.62 -22.74
CA ALA A 742 -11.91 -2.31 -23.37
C ALA A 742 -10.94 -2.37 -24.56
N SER A 743 -11.26 -1.62 -25.61
CA SER A 743 -10.30 -1.31 -26.68
C SER A 743 -9.92 0.16 -26.61
N LEU A 744 -8.62 0.44 -26.73
CA LEU A 744 -8.07 1.79 -26.74
C LEU A 744 -7.32 2.07 -28.03
N ASP A 745 -7.63 3.20 -28.66
CA ASP A 745 -6.80 3.81 -29.69
C ASP A 745 -5.82 4.77 -29.02
N ILE A 746 -4.53 4.43 -29.04
CA ILE A 746 -3.48 5.21 -28.38
C ILE A 746 -2.44 5.73 -29.37
N THR A 747 -1.89 6.91 -29.09
CA THR A 747 -0.79 7.52 -29.85
C THR A 747 0.29 7.97 -28.90
N PHE A 748 1.50 7.45 -29.05
CA PHE A 748 2.63 7.81 -28.20
C PHE A 748 3.28 9.12 -28.68
N ASP A 749 3.80 9.92 -27.75
CA ASP A 749 4.57 11.11 -28.10
C ASP A 749 5.81 10.74 -28.94
N LYS A 750 6.00 11.42 -30.08
CA LYS A 750 7.07 11.13 -31.05
C LYS A 750 8.47 11.25 -30.44
N ASN A 751 8.66 12.15 -29.48
CA ASN A 751 9.94 12.34 -28.80
C ASN A 751 10.26 11.18 -27.87
N VAL A 752 9.24 10.56 -27.27
CA VAL A 752 9.40 9.43 -26.35
C VAL A 752 9.84 8.17 -27.12
N ILE A 753 9.24 7.94 -28.28
CA ILE A 753 9.45 6.72 -29.10
C ILE A 753 10.54 6.87 -30.17
N LYS A 754 11.16 8.06 -30.28
CA LYS A 754 12.12 8.37 -31.35
C LYS A 754 13.27 7.37 -31.39
N HIS A 755 13.51 6.80 -32.58
CA HIS A 755 14.57 5.80 -32.84
C HIS A 755 14.46 4.50 -32.03
N LYS A 756 13.30 4.21 -31.43
CA LYS A 756 13.04 2.99 -30.65
C LYS A 756 12.05 2.08 -31.37
N GLN A 757 12.17 0.78 -31.11
CA GLN A 757 11.21 -0.24 -31.47
C GLN A 757 10.26 -0.48 -30.29
N ALA A 758 8.98 -0.61 -30.57
CA ALA A 758 8.00 -0.99 -29.57
C ALA A 758 7.89 -2.52 -29.41
N TRP A 759 7.66 -2.93 -28.18
CA TRP A 759 7.53 -4.31 -27.75
C TRP A 759 6.36 -4.46 -26.80
N LEU A 760 5.63 -5.57 -26.90
CA LEU A 760 4.80 -6.07 -25.81
C LEU A 760 5.66 -7.04 -25.00
N TRP A 761 5.85 -6.76 -23.72
CA TRP A 761 6.45 -7.69 -22.76
C TRP A 761 5.31 -8.32 -21.97
N ASP A 762 5.08 -9.60 -22.19
CA ASP A 762 4.01 -10.34 -21.52
C ASP A 762 4.50 -10.80 -20.15
N ALA A 763 4.05 -10.11 -19.09
CA ALA A 763 4.46 -10.41 -17.73
C ALA A 763 3.95 -11.78 -17.23
N VAL A 764 2.93 -12.36 -17.87
CA VAL A 764 2.43 -13.70 -17.50
C VAL A 764 3.41 -14.77 -17.98
N THR A 765 3.90 -14.66 -19.22
CA THR A 765 4.74 -15.69 -19.85
C THR A 765 6.23 -15.38 -19.82
N GLY A 766 6.63 -14.12 -19.63
CA GLY A 766 8.02 -13.65 -19.74
C GLY A 766 8.50 -13.45 -21.19
N ASN A 767 7.61 -13.64 -22.17
CA ASN A 767 7.93 -13.45 -23.58
C ASN A 767 7.87 -11.97 -23.98
N ARG A 768 8.55 -11.63 -25.09
CA ARG A 768 8.37 -10.35 -25.75
C ARG A 768 8.01 -10.51 -27.22
N PHE A 769 7.22 -9.57 -27.72
CA PHE A 769 6.77 -9.54 -29.10
C PHE A 769 6.90 -8.14 -29.67
N LYS A 770 7.36 -8.05 -30.90
CA LYS A 770 7.49 -6.79 -31.62
C LYS A 770 6.09 -6.24 -31.92
N LEU A 771 5.87 -4.96 -31.64
CA LEU A 771 4.66 -4.24 -32.02
C LEU A 771 4.92 -3.37 -33.26
N GLU A 772 3.95 -3.34 -34.16
CA GLU A 772 3.96 -2.44 -35.32
C GLU A 772 3.13 -1.20 -35.00
N LEU A 773 3.73 -0.01 -35.10
CA LEU A 773 3.08 1.27 -34.78
C LEU A 773 3.08 2.20 -36.00
N PRO A 774 2.18 1.99 -36.98
CA PRO A 774 2.03 2.94 -38.07
C PRO A 774 1.72 4.33 -37.50
N GLY A 775 2.60 5.30 -37.79
CA GLY A 775 2.46 6.68 -37.31
C GLY A 775 2.62 6.88 -35.79
N GLY A 776 3.12 5.88 -35.05
CA GLY A 776 3.18 5.91 -33.58
C GLY A 776 1.86 5.56 -32.89
N CYS A 777 0.88 5.06 -33.65
CA CYS A 777 -0.42 4.64 -33.16
C CYS A 777 -0.45 3.13 -32.87
N LEU A 778 -1.22 2.74 -31.86
CA LEU A 778 -1.49 1.34 -31.54
C LEU A 778 -2.95 1.22 -31.09
N GLN A 779 -3.62 0.16 -31.54
CA GLN A 779 -4.88 -0.27 -30.93
C GLN A 779 -4.56 -1.40 -29.96
N ILE A 780 -5.01 -1.29 -28.71
CA ILE A 780 -4.85 -2.36 -27.71
C ILE A 780 -6.22 -2.82 -27.21
N ASN A 781 -6.41 -4.14 -27.12
CA ASN A 781 -7.57 -4.72 -26.46
C ASN A 781 -7.17 -5.30 -25.10
N LEU A 782 -7.79 -4.80 -24.05
CA LEU A 782 -7.62 -5.25 -22.68
C LEU A 782 -8.88 -6.02 -22.27
N GLY A 783 -8.72 -7.33 -22.04
CA GLY A 783 -9.79 -8.14 -21.42
C GLY A 783 -9.99 -7.79 -19.95
N PRO A 784 -10.96 -8.42 -19.27
CA PRO A 784 -11.11 -8.27 -17.82
C PRO A 784 -9.80 -8.66 -17.11
N ALA A 785 -9.41 -7.90 -16.10
CA ALA A 785 -8.16 -8.04 -15.34
C ALA A 785 -6.87 -8.05 -16.18
N ASP A 786 -6.91 -7.63 -17.45
CA ASP A 786 -5.76 -7.66 -18.35
C ASP A 786 -4.79 -6.49 -18.08
N SER A 787 -3.51 -6.71 -18.37
CA SER A 787 -2.45 -5.72 -18.20
C SER A 787 -1.44 -5.86 -19.34
N LYS A 788 -0.99 -4.75 -19.93
CA LYS A 788 0.01 -4.77 -20.99
C LYS A 788 1.18 -3.86 -20.65
N LEU A 789 2.39 -4.44 -20.65
CA LEU A 789 3.64 -3.70 -20.54
C LEU A 789 4.19 -3.45 -21.95
N ILE A 790 4.07 -2.23 -22.42
CA ILE A 790 4.62 -1.79 -23.72
C ILE A 790 5.97 -1.13 -23.47
N VAL A 791 7.01 -1.66 -24.08
CA VAL A 791 8.39 -1.19 -23.92
C VAL A 791 8.94 -0.68 -25.24
N PHE A 792 9.53 0.50 -25.22
CA PHE A 792 10.28 1.07 -26.34
C PHE A 792 11.77 1.01 -26.03
N ASP A 793 12.53 0.25 -26.81
CA ASP A 793 13.99 0.14 -26.69
C ASP A 793 14.66 0.17 -28.07
N ARG A 794 16.00 0.02 -28.14
CA ARG A 794 16.74 0.03 -29.41
C ARG A 794 16.84 -1.34 -30.09
N ASN A 795 16.36 -2.41 -29.48
CA ASN A 795 16.41 -3.75 -30.06
C ASN A 795 15.40 -3.86 -31.21
N LYS A 796 15.75 -4.51 -32.32
CA LYS A 796 14.91 -4.60 -33.53
C LYS A 796 14.51 -6.02 -33.93
N LYS A 797 15.05 -7.05 -33.27
CA LYS A 797 14.91 -8.46 -33.69
C LYS A 797 13.97 -9.22 -32.76
N GLY A 798 12.91 -9.78 -33.31
CA GLY A 798 11.94 -10.61 -32.58
C GLY A 798 10.68 -10.87 -33.40
N ASN A 799 9.86 -11.80 -32.90
CA ASN A 799 8.59 -12.17 -33.53
C ASN A 799 7.57 -11.05 -33.38
N VAL A 800 6.74 -10.83 -34.38
CA VAL A 800 5.66 -9.85 -34.34
C VAL A 800 4.51 -10.38 -33.48
N TRP A 801 3.95 -9.51 -32.64
CA TRP A 801 2.79 -9.83 -31.83
C TRP A 801 1.58 -10.07 -32.71
N LYS A 802 0.83 -11.13 -32.43
CA LYS A 802 -0.49 -11.38 -32.99
C LYS A 802 -1.46 -11.45 -31.83
N GLU A 803 -2.46 -10.59 -31.84
CA GLU A 803 -3.51 -10.63 -30.84
C GLU A 803 -4.39 -11.86 -31.06
N ASN A 804 -4.76 -12.53 -29.96
CA ASN A 804 -5.72 -13.62 -30.03
C ASN A 804 -7.09 -13.05 -30.41
N SER A 805 -7.69 -13.60 -31.45
CA SER A 805 -9.07 -13.29 -31.80
C SER A 805 -9.99 -13.62 -30.63
N VAL A 806 -10.97 -12.75 -30.35
CA VAL A 806 -11.95 -12.98 -29.28
C VAL A 806 -13.13 -13.83 -29.78
N THR A 807 -13.41 -13.71 -31.07
CA THR A 807 -14.43 -14.43 -31.83
C THR A 807 -13.90 -14.72 -33.24
N GLY A 808 -14.54 -15.62 -33.98
CA GLY A 808 -14.18 -15.93 -35.36
C GLY A 808 -15.40 -16.25 -36.22
N ASN A 809 -15.22 -16.17 -37.54
CA ASN A 809 -16.21 -16.64 -38.50
C ASN A 809 -16.39 -18.16 -38.34
N ASN A 810 -17.61 -18.66 -38.47
CA ASN A 810 -17.95 -20.07 -38.29
C ASN A 810 -17.68 -20.64 -36.87
N SER A 811 -17.76 -19.78 -35.84
CA SER A 811 -17.71 -20.24 -34.45
C SER A 811 -18.71 -21.36 -34.19
N LYS A 812 -18.23 -22.49 -33.67
CA LYS A 812 -19.04 -23.67 -33.32
C LYS A 812 -18.99 -23.88 -31.82
N GLU A 813 -20.16 -24.02 -31.21
CA GLU A 813 -20.27 -24.39 -29.81
C GLU A 813 -20.04 -25.90 -29.64
N ILE A 814 -19.28 -26.27 -28.60
CA ILE A 814 -19.11 -27.66 -28.18
C ILE A 814 -20.34 -28.02 -27.33
N ASN A 815 -21.37 -28.49 -28.03
CA ASN A 815 -22.65 -28.88 -27.45
C ASN A 815 -22.69 -30.37 -27.12
N GLY A 816 -23.55 -30.73 -26.16
CA GLY A 816 -23.79 -32.12 -25.75
C GLY A 816 -23.47 -32.37 -24.27
N LYS A 817 -23.61 -33.63 -23.86
CA LYS A 817 -23.40 -34.09 -22.49
C LYS A 817 -21.93 -33.98 -22.10
N TRP A 818 -21.67 -33.30 -20.99
CA TRP A 818 -20.34 -33.21 -20.38
C TRP A 818 -20.20 -34.27 -19.30
N ASN A 819 -19.17 -35.11 -19.42
CA ASN A 819 -18.78 -36.02 -18.33
C ASN A 819 -17.96 -35.23 -17.31
N VAL A 820 -18.45 -35.11 -16.09
CA VAL A 820 -17.86 -34.26 -15.05
C VAL A 820 -17.42 -35.09 -13.86
N GLU A 821 -16.19 -34.88 -13.42
CA GLU A 821 -15.61 -35.48 -12.22
C GLU A 821 -15.31 -34.39 -11.20
N PHE A 822 -16.06 -34.38 -10.10
CA PHE A 822 -15.87 -33.50 -8.97
C PHE A 822 -14.93 -34.17 -7.96
N ARG A 823 -13.75 -33.59 -7.76
CA ARG A 823 -12.79 -33.98 -6.70
C ARG A 823 -12.86 -32.94 -5.60
N ASN A 824 -13.63 -33.26 -4.56
CA ASN A 824 -13.87 -32.37 -3.45
C ASN A 824 -12.65 -32.27 -2.53
N TYR A 825 -12.58 -31.20 -1.75
CA TYR A 825 -11.47 -30.89 -0.87
C TYR A 825 -11.26 -31.97 0.22
N ASP A 826 -12.34 -32.61 0.67
CA ASP A 826 -12.32 -33.73 1.62
C ASP A 826 -11.87 -35.07 1.01
N GLY A 827 -11.53 -35.09 -0.28
CA GLY A 827 -11.10 -36.28 -1.01
C GLY A 827 -12.23 -37.07 -1.66
N ALA A 828 -13.50 -36.69 -1.47
CA ALA A 828 -14.62 -37.33 -2.15
C ALA A 828 -14.54 -37.12 -3.67
N VAL A 829 -14.85 -38.16 -4.44
CA VAL A 829 -14.90 -38.11 -5.91
C VAL A 829 -16.30 -38.48 -6.38
N ILE A 830 -16.95 -37.55 -7.07
CA ILE A 830 -18.29 -37.72 -7.65
C ILE A 830 -18.18 -37.61 -9.17
N LYS A 831 -18.81 -38.52 -9.90
CA LYS A 831 -18.86 -38.51 -11.36
C LYS A 831 -20.30 -38.38 -11.82
N GLU A 832 -20.56 -37.39 -12.65
CA GLU A 832 -21.88 -37.11 -13.21
C GLU A 832 -21.80 -36.73 -14.67
N GLU A 833 -22.97 -36.67 -15.30
CA GLU A 833 -23.14 -36.16 -16.64
C GLU A 833 -23.99 -34.89 -16.56
N LEU A 834 -23.49 -33.78 -17.12
CA LEU A 834 -24.23 -32.53 -17.20
C LEU A 834 -24.72 -32.33 -18.63
N ASP A 835 -26.05 -32.22 -18.80
CA ASP A 835 -26.65 -31.88 -20.09
C ASP A 835 -26.33 -30.42 -20.50
N GLN A 836 -26.11 -29.54 -19.51
CA GLN A 836 -25.77 -28.13 -19.71
C GLN A 836 -24.73 -27.68 -18.68
N LEU A 837 -23.78 -26.88 -19.14
CA LEU A 837 -22.85 -26.16 -18.28
C LEU A 837 -23.59 -25.05 -17.54
N THR A 838 -23.35 -24.92 -16.24
CA THR A 838 -24.01 -23.93 -15.38
C THR A 838 -23.11 -23.54 -14.22
N ASP A 839 -23.44 -22.43 -13.56
CA ASP A 839 -22.77 -22.02 -12.33
C ASP A 839 -23.10 -23.00 -11.21
N LEU A 840 -22.09 -23.63 -10.61
CA LEU A 840 -22.29 -24.66 -9.60
C LEU A 840 -22.98 -24.13 -8.34
N LYS A 841 -22.93 -22.82 -8.07
CA LYS A 841 -23.65 -22.23 -6.93
C LYS A 841 -25.17 -22.37 -7.05
N GLU A 842 -25.68 -22.51 -8.28
CA GLU A 842 -27.11 -22.67 -8.57
C GLU A 842 -27.56 -24.15 -8.49
N LEU A 843 -26.60 -25.08 -8.40
CA LEU A 843 -26.87 -26.50 -8.20
C LEU A 843 -26.79 -26.82 -6.71
N SER A 844 -27.92 -27.10 -6.07
CA SER A 844 -27.98 -27.34 -4.61
C SER A 844 -26.99 -28.41 -4.12
N ALA A 845 -26.73 -29.45 -4.91
CA ALA A 845 -25.75 -30.49 -4.60
C ALA A 845 -24.29 -30.01 -4.59
N TYR A 846 -23.98 -28.94 -5.33
CA TYR A 846 -22.61 -28.45 -5.56
C TYR A 846 -22.38 -27.01 -5.10
N ALA A 847 -23.41 -26.35 -4.55
CA ALA A 847 -23.33 -24.96 -4.13
C ALA A 847 -22.21 -24.69 -3.10
N HIS A 848 -21.85 -25.72 -2.34
CA HIS A 848 -20.81 -25.71 -1.31
C HIS A 848 -19.52 -26.45 -1.70
N PHE A 849 -19.33 -26.75 -2.99
CA PHE A 849 -18.15 -27.43 -3.46
C PHE A 849 -16.88 -26.58 -3.23
N ALA A 850 -15.77 -27.25 -2.91
CA ALA A 850 -14.44 -26.69 -3.09
C ALA A 850 -13.49 -27.78 -3.57
N GLY A 851 -12.65 -27.49 -4.56
CA GLY A 851 -11.68 -28.46 -5.06
C GLY A 851 -11.45 -28.36 -6.55
N THR A 852 -11.30 -29.51 -7.20
CA THR A 852 -11.02 -29.61 -8.64
C THR A 852 -12.20 -30.28 -9.36
N ILE A 853 -12.68 -29.66 -10.44
CA ILE A 853 -13.71 -30.21 -11.31
C ILE A 853 -13.06 -30.52 -12.66
N ILE A 854 -13.30 -31.71 -13.21
CA ILE A 854 -12.77 -32.11 -14.51
C ILE A 854 -13.93 -32.36 -15.47
N TYR A 855 -14.08 -31.49 -16.46
CA TYR A 855 -15.10 -31.57 -17.50
C TYR A 855 -14.51 -32.23 -18.74
N ARG A 856 -15.23 -33.20 -19.32
CA ARG A 856 -14.81 -33.90 -20.55
C ARG A 856 -15.92 -33.92 -21.59
N ASN A 857 -15.56 -33.68 -22.84
CA ASN A 857 -16.45 -33.78 -23.99
C ASN A 857 -15.67 -34.22 -25.23
N ILE A 858 -16.39 -34.58 -26.29
CA ILE A 858 -15.85 -34.85 -27.61
C ILE A 858 -16.52 -33.95 -28.64
N PHE A 859 -15.77 -33.54 -29.65
CA PHE A 859 -16.31 -32.68 -30.72
C PHE A 859 -15.68 -32.99 -32.07
N GLN A 860 -16.42 -32.70 -33.14
CA GLN A 860 -16.00 -32.98 -34.51
C GLN A 860 -15.38 -31.75 -35.16
N VAL A 861 -14.22 -31.90 -35.78
CA VAL A 861 -13.57 -30.88 -36.60
C VAL A 861 -13.41 -31.42 -38.03
N THR A 862 -13.90 -30.68 -39.02
CA THR A 862 -13.87 -31.09 -40.43
C THR A 862 -12.55 -30.73 -41.10
N ASP A 863 -12.01 -29.56 -40.77
CA ASP A 863 -10.70 -29.07 -41.21
C ASP A 863 -10.01 -28.41 -40.01
N ASN A 864 -8.99 -29.06 -39.47
CA ASN A 864 -8.27 -28.56 -38.31
C ASN A 864 -7.46 -27.29 -38.59
N LYS A 865 -7.22 -26.93 -39.85
CA LYS A 865 -6.46 -25.72 -40.22
C LYS A 865 -7.29 -24.45 -40.19
N THR A 866 -8.62 -24.56 -40.10
CA THR A 866 -9.52 -23.41 -40.03
C THR A 866 -9.90 -23.03 -38.60
N VAL A 867 -9.51 -23.83 -37.61
CA VAL A 867 -9.85 -23.63 -36.21
C VAL A 867 -8.57 -23.35 -35.44
N HIS A 868 -8.45 -22.14 -34.92
CA HIS A 868 -7.23 -21.64 -34.31
C HIS A 868 -7.40 -21.41 -32.80
N HIS A 869 -8.63 -21.20 -32.33
CA HIS A 869 -8.90 -20.82 -30.95
C HIS A 869 -10.01 -21.65 -30.31
N LEU A 870 -9.87 -21.88 -29.01
CA LEU A 870 -10.91 -22.34 -28.10
C LEU A 870 -11.24 -21.21 -27.12
N ASN A 871 -12.52 -20.90 -26.95
CA ASN A 871 -13.01 -19.95 -25.96
C ASN A 871 -13.97 -20.68 -25.01
N LEU A 872 -13.60 -20.73 -23.72
CA LEU A 872 -14.40 -21.40 -22.70
C LEU A 872 -15.61 -20.57 -22.21
N GLY A 873 -15.76 -19.34 -22.68
CA GLY A 873 -16.78 -18.43 -22.16
C GLY A 873 -16.54 -18.07 -20.70
N SER A 874 -17.59 -18.11 -19.89
CA SER A 874 -17.55 -17.81 -18.46
C SER A 874 -17.00 -18.98 -17.65
N VAL A 875 -15.93 -18.73 -16.88
CA VAL A 875 -15.33 -19.70 -15.95
C VAL A 875 -15.04 -19.00 -14.64
N TYR A 876 -15.50 -19.59 -13.54
CA TYR A 876 -15.20 -19.12 -12.19
C TYR A 876 -14.20 -20.06 -11.52
N GLY A 877 -12.93 -19.65 -11.57
CA GLY A 877 -11.80 -20.42 -11.07
C GLY A 877 -10.59 -20.37 -12.00
N ILE A 878 -9.57 -21.13 -11.64
CA ILE A 878 -8.38 -21.35 -12.47
C ILE A 878 -8.70 -22.52 -13.38
N CYS A 879 -8.39 -22.43 -14.68
CA CYS A 879 -8.61 -23.53 -15.60
C CYS A 879 -7.36 -23.97 -16.37
N GLU A 880 -7.23 -25.28 -16.56
CA GLU A 880 -6.28 -25.92 -17.47
C GLU A 880 -7.07 -26.62 -18.57
N VAL A 881 -6.54 -26.62 -19.78
CA VAL A 881 -7.18 -27.27 -20.93
C VAL A 881 -6.22 -28.28 -21.54
N ARG A 882 -6.75 -29.47 -21.87
CA ARG A 882 -6.09 -30.43 -22.75
C ARG A 882 -6.97 -30.77 -23.93
N ILE A 883 -6.36 -30.88 -25.10
CA ILE A 883 -7.00 -31.35 -26.32
C ILE A 883 -6.25 -32.59 -26.81
N ASN A 884 -6.96 -33.70 -27.00
CA ASN A 884 -6.38 -34.99 -27.37
C ASN A 884 -5.21 -35.42 -26.44
N GLY A 885 -5.32 -35.09 -25.16
CA GLY A 885 -4.28 -35.36 -24.14
C GLY A 885 -3.10 -34.38 -24.13
N ILE A 886 -3.04 -33.40 -25.04
CA ILE A 886 -1.96 -32.40 -25.13
C ILE A 886 -2.38 -31.13 -24.38
N ASP A 887 -1.48 -30.57 -23.56
CA ASP A 887 -1.71 -29.34 -22.79
C ASP A 887 -1.82 -28.12 -23.70
N ALA A 888 -2.93 -27.38 -23.57
CA ALA A 888 -3.17 -26.09 -24.21
C ALA A 888 -2.84 -24.91 -23.27
N GLY A 889 -2.52 -25.19 -22.00
CA GLY A 889 -2.06 -24.23 -21.01
C GLY A 889 -3.09 -23.93 -19.92
N THR A 890 -2.73 -22.96 -19.08
CA THR A 890 -3.50 -22.56 -17.89
C THR A 890 -3.94 -21.10 -17.99
N LYS A 891 -5.19 -20.80 -17.61
CA LYS A 891 -5.71 -19.45 -17.43
C LYS A 891 -6.26 -19.27 -16.02
N TRP A 892 -5.72 -18.28 -15.33
CA TRP A 892 -6.06 -17.96 -13.94
C TRP A 892 -6.74 -16.59 -13.79
N PHE A 893 -6.89 -15.83 -14.88
CA PHE A 893 -7.62 -14.56 -14.93
C PHE A 893 -8.12 -14.21 -16.36
N GLY A 894 -9.07 -13.28 -16.46
CA GLY A 894 -9.54 -12.66 -17.69
C GLY A 894 -10.21 -13.60 -18.70
N ARG A 895 -10.02 -13.34 -19.99
CA ARG A 895 -10.63 -14.15 -21.05
C ARG A 895 -10.02 -15.55 -21.10
N ARG A 896 -10.87 -16.58 -21.06
CA ARG A 896 -10.47 -17.99 -21.10
C ARG A 896 -10.34 -18.50 -22.54
N ILE A 897 -9.47 -17.83 -23.30
CA ILE A 897 -9.20 -18.11 -24.72
C ILE A 897 -7.82 -18.75 -24.88
N TYR A 898 -7.78 -19.85 -25.62
CA TYR A 898 -6.60 -20.68 -25.84
C TYR A 898 -6.30 -20.76 -27.34
N PRO A 899 -5.07 -20.45 -27.78
CA PRO A 899 -4.62 -20.84 -29.11
C PRO A 899 -4.45 -22.36 -29.12
N ILE A 900 -5.04 -23.03 -30.11
CA ILE A 900 -5.09 -24.50 -30.20
C ILE A 900 -4.54 -25.04 -31.53
N ASP A 901 -3.85 -24.19 -32.28
CA ASP A 901 -3.11 -24.56 -33.48
C ASP A 901 -2.20 -25.75 -33.24
N GLY A 902 -2.37 -26.80 -34.05
CA GLY A 902 -1.58 -28.03 -33.96
C GLY A 902 -2.02 -29.00 -32.85
N LEU A 903 -3.04 -28.68 -32.05
CA LEU A 903 -3.60 -29.59 -31.03
C LEU A 903 -4.78 -30.43 -31.57
N LEU A 904 -5.40 -29.98 -32.65
CA LEU A 904 -6.56 -30.60 -33.28
C LEU A 904 -6.18 -31.61 -34.37
N ARG A 905 -7.03 -32.62 -34.56
CA ARG A 905 -7.01 -33.54 -35.71
C ARG A 905 -8.32 -33.47 -36.48
N ASP A 906 -8.30 -33.79 -37.76
CA ASP A 906 -9.54 -33.98 -38.52
C ASP A 906 -10.31 -35.17 -37.92
N GLY A 907 -11.62 -35.01 -37.75
CA GLY A 907 -12.46 -35.99 -37.10
C GLY A 907 -12.81 -35.66 -35.65
N ILE A 908 -12.87 -36.70 -34.81
CA ILE A 908 -13.25 -36.59 -33.39
C ILE A 908 -12.04 -36.12 -32.57
N ASN A 909 -12.26 -35.07 -31.80
CA ASN A 909 -11.31 -34.52 -30.83
C ASN A 909 -11.86 -34.66 -29.42
N GLU A 910 -10.98 -34.97 -28.47
CA GLU A 910 -11.30 -35.02 -27.05
C GLU A 910 -10.87 -33.72 -26.37
N ILE A 911 -11.70 -33.17 -25.49
CA ILE A 911 -11.37 -32.02 -24.65
C ILE A 911 -11.52 -32.39 -23.18
N GLU A 912 -10.51 -32.03 -22.38
CA GLU A 912 -10.54 -32.09 -20.93
C GLU A 912 -10.28 -30.68 -20.38
N ILE A 913 -11.18 -30.17 -19.55
CA ILE A 913 -11.08 -28.88 -18.89
C ILE A 913 -11.08 -29.12 -17.39
N LYS A 914 -9.97 -28.81 -16.74
CA LYS A 914 -9.84 -28.86 -15.28
C LYS A 914 -10.10 -27.46 -14.73
N VAL A 915 -11.02 -27.32 -13.78
CA VAL A 915 -11.33 -26.05 -13.10
C VAL A 915 -11.08 -26.20 -11.60
N VAL A 916 -10.36 -25.26 -11.00
CA VAL A 916 -10.09 -25.21 -9.55
C VAL A 916 -10.80 -24.02 -8.94
N THR A 917 -11.59 -24.27 -7.91
CA THR A 917 -12.47 -23.28 -7.26
C THR A 917 -11.82 -22.65 -6.04
N VAL A 918 -12.37 -21.53 -5.57
CA VAL A 918 -12.09 -20.99 -4.23
C VAL A 918 -12.72 -21.88 -3.14
N MET A 919 -12.40 -21.62 -1.87
CA MET A 919 -12.79 -22.48 -0.75
C MET A 919 -13.98 -21.97 0.06
N VAL A 920 -14.30 -20.67 -0.01
CA VAL A 920 -15.28 -20.03 0.89
C VAL A 920 -16.62 -20.76 0.97
N ASN A 921 -17.16 -21.26 -0.14
CA ASN A 921 -18.45 -21.95 -0.14
C ASN A 921 -18.43 -23.24 0.70
N TYR A 922 -17.33 -24.00 0.64
CA TYR A 922 -17.10 -25.18 1.48
C TYR A 922 -16.83 -24.78 2.92
N MET A 923 -15.99 -23.76 3.16
CA MET A 923 -15.67 -23.28 4.51
C MET A 923 -16.92 -22.89 5.30
N LYS A 924 -17.95 -22.34 4.63
CA LYS A 924 -19.23 -22.01 5.25
C LYS A 924 -19.97 -23.23 5.82
N THR A 925 -19.73 -24.45 5.32
CA THR A 925 -20.39 -25.68 5.79
C THR A 925 -19.79 -26.25 7.07
N LEU A 926 -18.57 -25.86 7.42
CA LEU A 926 -17.84 -26.36 8.59
C LEU A 926 -18.36 -25.74 9.90
N LYS A 927 -19.60 -26.10 10.28
CA LYS A 927 -20.33 -25.48 11.41
C LYS A 927 -19.64 -25.66 12.76
N ASP A 928 -18.94 -26.77 12.96
CA ASP A 928 -18.23 -27.07 14.21
C ASP A 928 -16.79 -26.49 14.24
N ASN A 929 -16.33 -25.88 13.13
CA ASN A 929 -15.00 -25.30 13.06
C ASN A 929 -15.03 -23.80 13.39
N VAL A 930 -14.59 -23.43 14.59
CA VAL A 930 -14.65 -22.05 15.11
C VAL A 930 -13.89 -21.06 14.21
N VAL A 931 -12.74 -21.46 13.64
CA VAL A 931 -11.93 -20.61 12.75
C VAL A 931 -12.68 -20.36 11.44
N ALA A 932 -13.24 -21.40 10.82
CA ALA A 932 -14.03 -21.27 9.59
C ALA A 932 -15.29 -20.42 9.82
N GLN A 933 -15.99 -20.64 10.93
CA GLN A 933 -17.18 -19.84 11.29
C GLN A 933 -16.84 -18.35 11.47
N TYR A 934 -15.72 -18.04 12.14
CA TYR A 934 -15.28 -16.67 12.35
C TYR A 934 -15.09 -15.91 11.03
N TRP A 935 -14.41 -16.53 10.08
CA TRP A 935 -14.03 -15.89 8.82
C TRP A 935 -15.13 -15.89 7.74
N THR A 936 -16.15 -16.76 7.84
CA THR A 936 -17.13 -16.94 6.74
C THR A 936 -18.61 -16.75 7.11
N ASN A 937 -18.98 -16.85 8.38
CA ASN A 937 -20.39 -16.90 8.81
C ASN A 937 -20.74 -15.90 9.93
N LEU A 938 -19.78 -15.34 10.66
CA LEU A 938 -20.10 -14.30 11.65
C LEU A 938 -20.66 -13.06 10.95
N LYS A 939 -21.65 -12.40 11.57
CA LYS A 939 -22.42 -11.30 10.97
C LYS A 939 -21.59 -10.20 10.26
N ARG A 940 -20.40 -9.87 10.76
CA ARG A 940 -19.50 -8.86 10.16
C ARG A 940 -18.60 -9.40 9.02
N LYS A 941 -18.65 -10.71 8.78
CA LYS A 941 -17.82 -11.51 7.88
C LYS A 941 -18.67 -12.52 7.08
N ASP A 942 -19.99 -12.33 7.03
CA ASP A 942 -20.87 -13.24 6.31
C ASP A 942 -20.69 -13.01 4.81
N GLN A 943 -19.99 -13.95 4.17
CA GLN A 943 -19.66 -13.85 2.76
C GLN A 943 -20.76 -14.51 1.91
N PRO A 944 -21.19 -13.90 0.79
CA PRO A 944 -22.13 -14.57 -0.12
C PRO A 944 -21.48 -15.79 -0.76
N LEU A 945 -22.31 -16.76 -1.20
CA LEU A 945 -21.82 -17.86 -2.02
C LEU A 945 -21.22 -17.31 -3.32
N GLN A 946 -20.07 -17.85 -3.67
CA GLN A 946 -19.32 -17.48 -4.85
C GLN A 946 -19.70 -18.37 -6.02
N SER A 947 -19.67 -17.79 -7.21
CA SER A 947 -19.79 -18.53 -8.47
C SER A 947 -18.60 -19.45 -8.67
N MET A 948 -18.84 -20.63 -9.26
CA MET A 948 -17.83 -21.68 -9.41
C MET A 948 -18.03 -22.50 -10.69
N GLY A 949 -16.93 -22.99 -11.26
CA GLY A 949 -16.96 -23.96 -12.35
C GLY A 949 -16.99 -23.36 -13.76
N LEU A 950 -17.25 -24.21 -14.74
CA LEU A 950 -17.37 -23.87 -16.15
C LEU A 950 -18.84 -23.60 -16.51
N VAL A 951 -19.15 -22.35 -16.90
CA VAL A 951 -20.50 -21.92 -17.27
C VAL A 951 -20.68 -21.83 -18.78
N GLY A 952 -19.61 -21.54 -19.52
CA GLY A 952 -19.65 -21.49 -20.98
C GLY A 952 -20.21 -20.18 -21.54
N PRO A 953 -20.65 -20.18 -22.81
CA PRO A 953 -20.59 -21.30 -23.76
C PRO A 953 -19.13 -21.63 -24.16
N VAL A 954 -18.86 -22.91 -24.46
CA VAL A 954 -17.55 -23.35 -24.96
C VAL A 954 -17.58 -23.37 -26.48
N THR A 955 -16.71 -22.60 -27.13
CA THR A 955 -16.72 -22.42 -28.58
C THR A 955 -15.33 -22.60 -29.21
N ILE A 956 -15.30 -23.05 -30.46
CA ILE A 956 -14.10 -23.14 -31.30
C ILE A 956 -14.28 -22.34 -32.58
N TYR A 957 -13.23 -21.69 -33.06
CA TYR A 957 -13.25 -20.88 -34.29
C TYR A 957 -11.87 -20.61 -34.89
#